data_AF-A0A7Y5R4W6-F1
#
_entry.id   AF-A0A7Y5R4W6-F1
#
_cell.length_a   1.000
_cell.length_b   1.000
_cell.length_c   1.000
_cell.angle_alpha   90.00
_cell.angle_beta   90.00
_cell.angle_gamma   90.00
#
_symmetry.space_group_name_H-M   'P 1'
#
loop_
_entity.id
_entity.type
_entity.pdbx_description
1 polymer ?
#
loop_
_entity_poly.entity_id
_entity_poly.type
_entity_poly.pdbx_seq_one_letter_code
_entity_poly.pdbx_strand_id
1 'polypeptide(L)'
;MQNFLTTAFLSWLLTYAAGWALWLPFSGQRKLEGASVFFFKMALGWIGLTTLTALYYTGGITILSGAAVLYLWAWLTNRRESQPVRFSLEWREGLAGLFILFSTIGFQFIRNRYFDPDLTWLSYCDYGVYAAMIEYLPKAGVEVSWPWYELFDVSARGLVQPYHYADSWYAVAINSWSGGENALAIYIYCFIPVMVSIGFSGLLALCRVAARRSGPLAWPELTIAFFGVFLHGCLAPVYKFLHAHSLNILTSPKIALLSIPLAMIWILWLHGLRPYAILVAAFIPLANVLYAPIVLPAFFIMTIFFKSRLAVNANPTTRLAVNANPTTSISGVFALLFPALFIAACYYFLGNFDTSSDPTAPREGHSYAYWFLRRMTATPVRHLISYFPLYLIFGLLFYKRKKILARQWEVGVSAILLLFFSTLTAACMNHFSEGFQFHILTYNPVSQLGIVFGVGLLWYYNWAGWWKRVALGLATIQAIVAFAVLFTSFHQRDSAVDKTFAAKVSILLTNKNPIGVYFQNPSLTTTYSADPRMCYICNLLKATGPGRWANDLAVPVDLEQLPFPERKTAIANSPFYRFLDDQKKSGEYSDYAAAQLAFVDRYGVDYVLVENGTTAPRGILACTDTLLVEPYSRTQLLILKRPCVSSSSQPPITPR
;
A
#
# COMPACT_ATOMS: atom_id res chain seq x y z
N MET A 1 3.81 -11.88 -22.16
CA MET A 1 5.00 -10.99 -22.05
C MET A 1 4.82 -9.71 -22.88
N GLN A 2 4.53 -9.81 -24.18
CA GLN A 2 4.36 -8.65 -25.06
C GLN A 2 3.23 -7.71 -24.61
N ASN A 3 2.08 -8.27 -24.18
CA ASN A 3 0.98 -7.48 -23.63
C ASN A 3 1.40 -6.69 -22.38
N PHE A 4 1.98 -7.35 -21.37
CA PHE A 4 2.46 -6.68 -20.15
C PHE A 4 3.46 -5.55 -20.42
N LEU A 5 4.41 -5.74 -21.35
CA LEU A 5 5.35 -4.69 -21.72
C LEU A 5 4.64 -3.48 -22.34
N THR A 6 3.66 -3.74 -23.20
CA THR A 6 2.87 -2.70 -23.86
C THR A 6 1.99 -1.96 -22.86
N THR A 7 1.28 -2.69 -21.99
CA THR A 7 0.43 -2.13 -20.93
C THR A 7 1.27 -1.29 -19.96
N ALA A 8 2.38 -1.81 -19.45
CA ALA A 8 3.25 -1.07 -18.53
C ALA A 8 3.82 0.21 -19.17
N PHE A 9 4.25 0.14 -20.43
CA PHE A 9 4.73 1.30 -21.17
C PHE A 9 3.61 2.33 -21.40
N LEU A 10 2.43 1.89 -21.83
CA LEU A 10 1.28 2.76 -22.04
C LEU A 10 0.86 3.43 -20.74
N SER A 11 0.77 2.68 -19.64
CA SER A 11 0.47 3.23 -18.31
C SER A 11 1.50 4.27 -17.90
N TRP A 12 2.78 4.00 -18.09
CA TRP A 12 3.86 4.95 -17.79
C TRP A 12 3.72 6.23 -18.63
N LEU A 13 3.41 6.10 -19.92
CA LEU A 13 3.24 7.22 -20.84
C LEU A 13 2.01 8.06 -20.50
N LEU A 14 0.88 7.43 -20.20
CA LEU A 14 -0.35 8.09 -19.77
C LEU A 14 -0.16 8.83 -18.45
N THR A 15 0.60 8.24 -17.52
CA THR A 15 1.01 8.91 -16.28
C THR A 15 1.85 10.14 -16.57
N TYR A 16 2.87 10.05 -17.43
CA TYR A 16 3.64 11.23 -17.82
C TYR A 16 2.76 12.30 -18.49
N ALA A 17 1.86 11.91 -19.39
CA ALA A 17 0.97 12.82 -20.12
C ALA A 17 -0.03 13.54 -19.20
N ALA A 18 -0.70 12.80 -18.31
CA ALA A 18 -1.59 13.38 -17.29
C ALA A 18 -0.82 14.35 -16.39
N GLY A 19 0.39 13.95 -15.98
CA GLY A 19 1.30 14.75 -15.20
C GLY A 19 1.74 16.04 -15.88
N TRP A 20 2.01 15.97 -17.18
CA TRP A 20 2.35 17.12 -17.99
C TRP A 20 1.20 18.13 -18.03
N ALA A 21 -0.05 17.67 -18.21
CA ALA A 21 -1.24 18.53 -18.18
C ALA A 21 -1.41 19.21 -16.81
N LEU A 22 -1.22 18.46 -15.72
CA LEU A 22 -1.29 18.98 -14.35
C LEU A 22 -0.08 19.85 -13.96
N TRP A 23 1.04 19.74 -14.68
CA TRP A 23 2.23 20.57 -14.49
C TRP A 23 2.11 21.94 -15.17
N LEU A 24 1.26 22.07 -16.19
CA LEU A 24 1.11 23.32 -16.97
C LEU A 24 0.98 24.57 -16.10
N PRO A 25 0.17 24.58 -15.03
CA PRO A 25 0.02 25.78 -14.23
C PRO A 25 1.23 26.11 -13.35
N PHE A 26 2.17 25.17 -13.19
CA PHE A 26 3.42 25.30 -12.41
C PHE A 26 4.66 25.47 -13.30
N SER A 27 4.50 25.44 -14.63
CA SER A 27 5.58 25.49 -15.62
C SER A 27 6.45 26.75 -15.57
N GLY A 28 5.98 27.84 -14.95
CA GLY A 28 6.74 29.07 -14.74
C GLY A 28 7.87 28.98 -13.69
N GLN A 29 7.96 27.88 -12.92
CA GLN A 29 8.95 27.71 -11.87
C GLN A 29 10.34 27.37 -12.42
N ARG A 30 11.05 28.37 -12.95
CA ARG A 30 12.45 28.29 -13.49
C ARG A 30 13.52 27.78 -12.51
N LYS A 31 13.16 27.41 -11.28
CA LYS A 31 14.09 26.96 -10.24
C LYS A 31 14.35 25.46 -10.25
N LEU A 32 13.52 24.66 -10.92
CA LEU A 32 13.64 23.21 -10.92
C LEU A 32 14.50 22.73 -12.10
N GLU A 33 15.41 21.80 -11.83
CA GLU A 33 16.21 21.15 -12.88
C GLU A 33 15.41 20.08 -13.63
N GLY A 34 15.93 19.61 -14.78
CA GLY A 34 15.28 18.62 -15.65
C GLY A 34 14.78 17.37 -14.91
N ALA A 35 15.62 16.75 -14.07
CA ALA A 35 15.23 15.60 -13.27
C ALA A 35 14.09 15.87 -12.29
N SER A 36 14.08 17.05 -11.66
CA SER A 36 12.98 17.47 -10.82
C SER A 36 11.72 17.70 -11.65
N VAL A 37 11.80 18.40 -12.78
CA VAL A 37 10.63 18.61 -13.66
C VAL A 37 10.04 17.30 -14.14
N PHE A 38 10.87 16.36 -14.60
CA PHE A 38 10.43 15.03 -15.03
C PHE A 38 9.74 14.27 -13.89
N PHE A 39 10.35 14.21 -12.71
CA PHE A 39 9.77 13.55 -11.54
C PHE A 39 8.43 14.18 -11.13
N PHE A 40 8.33 15.51 -11.10
CA PHE A 40 7.09 16.19 -10.73
C PHE A 40 5.97 15.93 -11.73
N LYS A 41 6.26 15.89 -13.04
CA LYS A 41 5.30 15.44 -14.05
C LYS A 41 4.83 14.02 -13.72
N MET A 42 5.73 13.06 -13.56
CA MET A 42 5.35 11.68 -13.23
C MET A 42 4.51 11.56 -11.94
N ALA A 43 4.92 12.26 -10.87
CA ALA A 43 4.25 12.21 -9.58
C ALA A 43 2.87 12.89 -9.61
N LEU A 44 2.74 14.05 -10.25
CA LEU A 44 1.43 14.69 -10.46
C LEU A 44 0.53 13.86 -11.35
N GLY A 45 1.08 13.18 -12.35
CA GLY A 45 0.34 12.26 -13.21
C GLY A 45 -0.23 11.09 -12.43
N TRP A 46 0.59 10.50 -11.55
CA TRP A 46 0.15 9.47 -10.64
C TRP A 46 -0.97 9.97 -9.72
N ILE A 47 -0.77 11.10 -9.02
CA ILE A 47 -1.79 11.71 -8.16
C ILE A 47 -3.08 12.00 -8.95
N GLY A 48 -2.94 12.62 -10.12
CA GLY A 48 -4.04 13.02 -10.98
C GLY A 48 -4.87 11.85 -11.47
N LEU A 49 -4.22 10.84 -12.06
CA LEU A 49 -4.92 9.64 -12.54
C LEU A 49 -5.60 8.89 -11.40
N THR A 50 -4.94 8.79 -10.25
CA THR A 50 -5.52 8.18 -9.04
C THR A 50 -6.80 8.91 -8.63
N THR A 51 -6.74 10.23 -8.47
CA THR A 51 -7.88 11.05 -8.05
C THR A 51 -9.00 11.04 -9.08
N LEU A 52 -8.68 11.16 -10.38
CA LEU A 52 -9.68 11.14 -11.45
C LEU A 52 -10.38 9.79 -11.54
N THR A 53 -9.64 8.68 -11.39
CA THR A 53 -10.19 7.34 -11.42
C THR A 53 -11.14 7.11 -10.24
N ALA A 54 -10.73 7.51 -9.04
CA ALA A 54 -11.58 7.44 -7.84
C ALA A 54 -12.87 8.25 -8.03
N LEU A 55 -12.75 9.53 -8.41
CA LEU A 55 -13.89 10.42 -8.64
C LEU A 55 -14.86 9.87 -9.70
N TYR A 56 -14.32 9.30 -10.79
CA TYR A 56 -15.12 8.73 -11.87
C TYR A 56 -15.95 7.54 -11.39
N TYR A 57 -15.31 6.53 -10.79
CA TYR A 57 -16.00 5.31 -10.39
C TYR A 57 -16.90 5.51 -9.17
N THR A 58 -16.60 6.47 -8.28
CA THR A 58 -17.45 6.73 -7.11
C THR A 58 -18.49 7.81 -7.30
N GLY A 59 -18.63 8.38 -8.51
CA GLY A 59 -19.53 9.50 -8.75
C GLY A 59 -19.19 10.74 -7.93
N GLY A 60 -17.92 10.91 -7.55
CA GLY A 60 -17.42 12.03 -6.74
C GLY A 60 -17.39 11.78 -5.23
N ILE A 61 -17.93 10.65 -4.74
CA ILE A 61 -17.98 10.32 -3.31
C ILE A 61 -16.70 9.58 -2.92
N THR A 62 -15.63 10.33 -2.64
CA THR A 62 -14.31 9.77 -2.28
C THR A 62 -13.52 10.73 -1.40
N ILE A 63 -12.69 10.22 -0.49
CA ILE A 63 -11.73 11.02 0.30
C ILE A 63 -10.73 11.72 -0.63
N LEU A 64 -10.40 11.14 -1.78
CA LEU A 64 -9.48 11.71 -2.75
C LEU A 64 -10.03 12.97 -3.44
N SER A 65 -11.31 13.31 -3.28
CA SER A 65 -11.85 14.60 -3.72
C SER A 65 -11.14 15.79 -3.04
N GLY A 66 -10.64 15.61 -1.81
CA GLY A 66 -9.81 16.59 -1.12
C GLY A 66 -8.50 16.89 -1.87
N ALA A 67 -7.96 15.93 -2.63
CA ALA A 67 -6.76 16.16 -3.45
C ALA A 67 -7.02 17.13 -4.60
N ALA A 68 -8.22 17.11 -5.18
CA ALA A 68 -8.63 18.09 -6.19
C ALA A 68 -8.73 19.50 -5.60
N VAL A 69 -9.21 19.63 -4.36
CA VAL A 69 -9.25 20.90 -3.62
C VAL A 69 -7.84 21.42 -3.35
N LEU A 70 -6.92 20.56 -2.89
CA LEU A 70 -5.52 20.92 -2.67
C LEU A 70 -4.83 21.36 -3.98
N TYR A 71 -5.09 20.66 -5.08
CA TYR A 71 -4.56 21.03 -6.39
C TYR A 71 -5.12 22.37 -6.88
N LEU A 72 -6.43 22.60 -6.73
CA LEU A 72 -7.06 23.87 -7.07
C LEU A 72 -6.48 25.02 -6.23
N TRP A 73 -6.21 24.77 -4.94
CA TRP A 73 -5.54 25.74 -4.08
C TRP A 73 -4.12 26.04 -4.56
N ALA A 74 -3.33 25.00 -4.87
CA ALA A 74 -1.99 25.16 -5.48
C ALA A 74 -2.04 25.96 -6.78
N TRP A 75 -3.06 25.73 -7.62
CA TRP A 75 -3.25 26.46 -8.86
C TRP A 75 -3.60 27.93 -8.65
N LEU A 76 -4.60 28.22 -7.82
CA LEU A 76 -5.07 29.57 -7.54
C LEU A 76 -3.97 30.45 -6.93
N THR A 77 -3.12 29.84 -6.10
CA THR A 77 -1.95 30.52 -5.52
C THR A 77 -0.87 30.83 -6.55
N ASN A 78 -0.74 30.02 -7.61
CA ASN A 78 0.30 30.20 -8.64
C ASN A 78 -0.16 30.98 -9.89
N ARG A 79 -1.47 31.22 -10.08
CA ARG A 79 -2.03 31.83 -11.30
C ARG A 79 -1.41 33.18 -11.67
N ARG A 80 -0.91 33.94 -10.68
CA ARG A 80 -0.29 35.25 -10.87
C ARG A 80 1.18 35.22 -11.33
N GLU A 81 1.85 34.06 -11.27
CA GLU A 81 3.27 33.90 -11.63
C GLU A 81 3.48 33.13 -12.96
N SER A 82 2.41 32.86 -13.70
CA SER A 82 2.46 32.05 -14.92
C SER A 82 3.17 32.78 -16.06
N GLN A 83 4.35 32.29 -16.42
CA GLN A 83 5.08 32.65 -17.64
C GLN A 83 4.71 31.72 -18.80
N PRO A 84 4.99 32.10 -20.07
CA PRO A 84 4.74 31.24 -21.22
C PRO A 84 5.38 29.85 -21.03
N VAL A 85 4.55 28.82 -21.25
CA VAL A 85 4.92 27.40 -21.15
C VAL A 85 6.06 27.11 -22.12
N ARG A 86 7.22 26.67 -21.60
CA ARG A 86 8.26 26.09 -22.45
C ARG A 86 8.03 24.59 -22.58
N PHE A 87 7.78 24.15 -23.81
CA PHE A 87 7.71 22.74 -24.15
C PHE A 87 9.12 22.15 -24.13
N SER A 88 9.52 21.56 -23.01
CA SER A 88 10.70 20.70 -22.92
C SER A 88 10.29 19.27 -22.62
N LEU A 89 10.89 18.34 -23.36
CA LEU A 89 10.76 16.92 -23.13
C LEU A 89 12.05 16.44 -22.44
N GLU A 90 11.92 15.96 -21.21
CA GLU A 90 13.05 15.50 -20.39
C GLU A 90 13.46 14.08 -20.80
N TRP A 91 13.88 13.94 -22.06
CA TRP A 91 14.08 12.63 -22.69
C TRP A 91 15.15 11.78 -22.01
N ARG A 92 16.20 12.40 -21.43
CA ARG A 92 17.28 11.68 -20.74
C ARG A 92 16.75 10.98 -19.50
N GLU A 93 15.98 11.72 -18.72
CA GLU A 93 15.31 11.24 -17.52
C GLU A 93 14.19 10.24 -17.86
N GLY A 94 13.47 10.49 -18.95
CA GLY A 94 12.51 9.53 -19.53
C GLY A 94 13.15 8.19 -19.90
N LEU A 95 14.30 8.20 -20.60
CA LEU A 95 15.04 6.98 -20.92
C LEU A 95 15.53 6.24 -19.67
N ALA A 96 16.04 6.95 -18.67
CA ALA A 96 16.43 6.35 -17.40
C ALA A 96 15.24 5.71 -16.69
N GLY A 97 14.09 6.41 -16.64
CA GLY A 97 12.84 5.89 -16.07
C GLY A 97 12.34 4.64 -16.80
N LEU A 98 12.38 4.62 -18.14
CA LEU A 98 12.02 3.45 -18.96
C LEU A 98 12.98 2.29 -18.76
N PHE A 99 14.28 2.55 -18.65
CA PHE A 99 15.27 1.51 -18.33
C PHE A 99 14.92 0.83 -16.99
N ILE A 100 14.56 1.60 -15.97
CA ILE A 100 14.13 1.04 -14.68
C ILE A 100 12.80 0.29 -14.78
N LEU A 101 11.83 0.81 -15.54
CA LEU A 101 10.56 0.14 -15.80
C LEU A 101 10.81 -1.26 -16.39
N PHE A 102 11.53 -1.34 -17.51
CA PHE A 102 11.81 -2.60 -18.20
C PHE A 102 12.75 -3.51 -17.41
N SER A 103 13.74 -2.96 -16.71
CA SER A 103 14.62 -3.76 -15.83
C SER A 103 13.82 -4.38 -14.68
N THR A 104 12.85 -3.66 -14.12
CA THR A 104 11.98 -4.19 -13.06
C THR A 104 11.07 -5.29 -13.61
N ILE A 105 10.46 -5.09 -14.78
CA ILE A 105 9.67 -6.13 -15.46
C ILE A 105 10.53 -7.37 -15.75
N GLY A 106 11.73 -7.16 -16.29
CA GLY A 106 12.70 -8.23 -16.55
C GLY A 106 13.09 -8.96 -15.27
N PHE A 107 13.34 -8.24 -14.18
CA PHE A 107 13.59 -8.83 -12.86
C PHE A 107 12.40 -9.67 -12.38
N GLN A 108 11.16 -9.19 -12.53
CA GLN A 108 9.97 -9.98 -12.19
C GLN A 108 9.83 -11.24 -13.06
N PHE A 109 10.17 -11.17 -14.36
CA PHE A 109 10.18 -12.35 -15.22
C PHE A 109 11.28 -13.34 -14.87
N ILE A 110 12.51 -12.87 -14.60
CA ILE A 110 13.62 -13.72 -14.15
C ILE A 110 13.22 -14.40 -12.84
N ARG A 111 12.66 -13.64 -11.90
CA ARG A 111 12.14 -14.15 -10.63
C ARG A 111 11.09 -15.25 -10.87
N ASN A 112 10.14 -15.02 -11.75
CA ASN A 112 9.08 -15.98 -12.06
C ASN A 112 9.54 -17.18 -12.93
N ARG A 113 10.75 -17.14 -13.51
CA ARG A 113 11.36 -18.28 -14.21
C ARG A 113 12.27 -19.11 -13.29
N TYR A 114 13.05 -18.45 -12.45
CA TYR A 114 13.94 -19.10 -11.50
C TYR A 114 13.19 -19.68 -10.31
N PHE A 115 12.12 -19.01 -9.88
CA PHE A 115 11.23 -19.47 -8.83
C PHE A 115 9.94 -19.91 -9.46
N ASP A 116 9.32 -20.91 -8.83
CA ASP A 116 8.03 -21.40 -9.27
C ASP A 116 7.04 -20.22 -9.31
N PRO A 117 6.55 -19.83 -10.51
CA PRO A 117 5.73 -18.64 -10.67
C PRO A 117 4.46 -18.73 -9.82
N ASP A 118 3.89 -19.93 -9.71
CA ASP A 118 2.71 -20.17 -8.89
C ASP A 118 3.06 -19.93 -7.42
N LEU A 119 4.10 -20.57 -6.87
CA LEU A 119 4.49 -20.35 -5.46
C LEU A 119 4.86 -18.89 -5.16
N THR A 120 5.52 -18.22 -6.10
CA THR A 120 5.96 -16.83 -5.94
C THR A 120 4.76 -15.90 -5.84
N TRP A 121 3.72 -16.13 -6.65
CA TRP A 121 2.47 -15.38 -6.59
C TRP A 121 1.68 -15.67 -5.31
N LEU A 122 1.64 -16.93 -4.89
CA LEU A 122 0.87 -17.37 -3.72
C LEU A 122 1.43 -16.81 -2.41
N SER A 123 2.75 -16.68 -2.30
CA SER A 123 3.47 -16.27 -1.08
C SER A 123 3.21 -14.83 -0.59
N TYR A 124 2.58 -13.97 -1.39
CA TYR A 124 2.29 -12.57 -1.04
C TYR A 124 0.80 -12.31 -0.89
N CYS A 125 0.27 -12.54 0.31
CA CYS A 125 -1.16 -12.35 0.60
C CYS A 125 -1.68 -10.92 0.36
N ASP A 126 -0.83 -9.89 0.47
CA ASP A 126 -1.19 -8.53 0.07
C ASP A 126 -1.56 -8.45 -1.43
N TYR A 127 -0.89 -9.19 -2.32
CA TYR A 127 -1.12 -9.09 -3.77
C TYR A 127 -2.48 -9.64 -4.20
N GLY A 128 -2.95 -10.72 -3.57
CA GLY A 128 -4.30 -11.23 -3.79
C GLY A 128 -5.38 -10.25 -3.36
N VAL A 129 -5.16 -9.57 -2.22
CA VAL A 129 -6.04 -8.49 -1.75
C VAL A 129 -6.10 -7.36 -2.77
N TYR A 130 -4.94 -6.88 -3.25
CA TYR A 130 -4.91 -5.83 -4.26
C TYR A 130 -5.58 -6.23 -5.59
N ALA A 131 -5.34 -7.44 -6.07
CA ALA A 131 -5.99 -7.95 -7.27
C ALA A 131 -7.52 -7.94 -7.12
N ALA A 132 -8.03 -8.37 -5.97
CA ALA A 132 -9.46 -8.35 -5.69
C ALA A 132 -10.02 -6.92 -5.60
N MET A 133 -9.30 -5.99 -4.95
CA MET A 133 -9.70 -4.58 -4.88
C MET A 133 -9.79 -3.95 -6.28
N ILE A 134 -8.83 -4.24 -7.15
CA ILE A 134 -8.76 -3.72 -8.51
C ILE A 134 -9.97 -4.16 -9.35
N GLU A 135 -10.43 -5.40 -9.15
CA GLU A 135 -11.62 -5.93 -9.85
C GLU A 135 -12.94 -5.44 -9.25
N TYR A 136 -12.96 -5.19 -7.94
CA TYR A 136 -14.17 -4.82 -7.19
C TYR A 136 -14.49 -3.33 -7.29
N LEU A 137 -13.51 -2.45 -7.03
CA LEU A 137 -13.71 -1.01 -6.92
C LEU A 137 -14.43 -0.38 -8.12
N PRO A 138 -14.12 -0.73 -9.38
CA PRO A 138 -14.85 -0.21 -10.54
C PRO A 138 -16.32 -0.60 -10.60
N LYS A 139 -16.68 -1.77 -10.05
CA LYS A 139 -18.05 -2.31 -10.09
C LYS A 139 -18.90 -1.74 -8.96
N ALA A 140 -18.30 -1.59 -7.78
CA ALA A 140 -18.99 -1.12 -6.60
C ALA A 140 -19.12 0.40 -6.56
N GLY A 141 -18.09 1.13 -7.03
CA GLY A 141 -18.06 2.59 -6.95
C GLY A 141 -18.06 3.13 -5.52
N VAL A 142 -17.66 2.31 -4.54
CA VAL A 142 -17.71 2.63 -3.11
C VAL A 142 -16.36 2.29 -2.47
N GLU A 143 -15.76 3.27 -1.78
CA GLU A 143 -14.47 3.16 -1.07
C GLU A 143 -14.60 2.54 0.34
N VAL A 144 -15.60 1.70 0.55
CA VAL A 144 -15.84 1.01 1.82
C VAL A 144 -15.27 -0.40 1.65
N SER A 145 -14.31 -0.77 2.48
CA SER A 145 -13.56 -2.01 2.27
C SER A 145 -14.19 -3.21 2.92
N TRP A 146 -13.72 -4.34 2.45
CA TRP A 146 -13.77 -5.67 3.04
C TRP A 146 -12.90 -5.80 4.29
N PRO A 147 -13.30 -6.59 5.30
CA PRO A 147 -12.35 -7.29 6.13
C PRO A 147 -11.51 -8.27 5.30
N TRP A 148 -10.23 -8.36 5.61
CA TRP A 148 -9.26 -9.28 5.00
C TRP A 148 -9.63 -10.78 5.08
N TYR A 149 -10.62 -11.16 5.90
CA TYR A 149 -11.20 -12.50 5.95
C TYR A 149 -12.42 -12.68 5.05
N GLU A 150 -13.01 -11.60 4.54
CA GLU A 150 -14.07 -11.63 3.53
C GLU A 150 -13.43 -11.65 2.14
N LEU A 151 -12.53 -12.58 1.81
CA LEU A 151 -11.95 -12.71 0.45
C LEU A 151 -13.00 -13.13 -0.63
N PHE A 152 -14.29 -13.02 -0.33
CA PHE A 152 -15.27 -14.04 -0.63
C PHE A 152 -16.73 -13.59 -0.73
N ASP A 153 -17.07 -12.34 -0.37
CA ASP A 153 -18.42 -11.80 -0.53
C ASP A 153 -18.48 -10.39 -1.15
N VAL A 154 -18.99 -10.26 -2.36
CA VAL A 154 -19.15 -8.98 -3.09
C VAL A 154 -20.34 -8.14 -2.58
N SER A 155 -21.12 -8.64 -1.61
CA SER A 155 -22.46 -8.14 -1.30
C SER A 155 -22.60 -7.34 0.01
N ALA A 156 -21.49 -7.14 0.73
CA ALA A 156 -21.41 -6.26 1.90
C ALA A 156 -21.15 -4.79 1.50
N ARG A 157 -22.24 -4.01 1.39
CA ARG A 157 -22.15 -2.55 1.50
C ARG A 157 -21.97 -2.20 2.98
N GLY A 158 -20.79 -1.71 3.38
CA GLY A 158 -20.74 -0.83 4.54
C GLY A 158 -19.66 -1.00 5.59
N LEU A 159 -18.79 -2.02 5.60
CA LEU A 159 -17.87 -2.22 6.73
C LEU A 159 -16.47 -2.74 6.35
N VAL A 160 -15.48 -1.83 6.46
CA VAL A 160 -14.04 -1.91 6.83
C VAL A 160 -13.28 -0.74 6.18
N GLN A 161 -12.14 -0.35 6.75
CA GLN A 161 -11.33 0.83 6.39
C GLN A 161 -10.26 0.52 5.32
N PRO A 162 -10.39 0.98 4.06
CA PRO A 162 -9.28 0.99 3.14
C PRO A 162 -8.50 2.27 3.36
N TYR A 163 -7.52 2.25 4.24
CA TYR A 163 -6.52 3.33 4.25
C TYR A 163 -5.63 3.31 2.99
N HIS A 164 -5.80 2.37 2.05
CA HIS A 164 -5.07 2.24 0.77
C HIS A 164 -5.85 2.87 -0.40
N TYR A 165 -6.17 4.16 -0.33
CA TYR A 165 -6.97 4.80 -1.39
C TYR A 165 -6.14 4.97 -2.67
N ALA A 166 -4.95 5.57 -2.55
CA ALA A 166 -4.23 6.00 -3.74
C ALA A 166 -3.58 4.87 -4.56
N ASP A 167 -3.04 3.85 -3.90
CA ASP A 167 -2.45 2.69 -4.56
C ASP A 167 -3.51 1.82 -5.23
N SER A 168 -4.65 1.60 -4.57
CA SER A 168 -5.74 0.81 -5.12
C SER A 168 -6.36 1.47 -6.35
N TRP A 169 -6.70 2.76 -6.28
CA TRP A 169 -7.29 3.47 -7.42
C TRP A 169 -6.32 3.68 -8.58
N TYR A 170 -5.02 3.83 -8.31
CA TYR A 170 -4.04 3.87 -9.38
C TYR A 170 -3.89 2.50 -10.07
N ALA A 171 -3.92 1.41 -9.29
CA ALA A 171 -3.89 0.07 -9.85
C ALA A 171 -5.15 -0.24 -10.68
N VAL A 172 -6.32 0.25 -10.25
CA VAL A 172 -7.56 0.26 -11.05
C VAL A 172 -7.35 0.98 -12.38
N ALA A 173 -6.77 2.18 -12.37
CA ALA A 173 -6.53 2.95 -13.59
C ALA A 173 -5.69 2.16 -14.61
N ILE A 174 -4.60 1.52 -14.13
CA ILE A 174 -3.74 0.67 -14.96
C ILE A 174 -4.50 -0.56 -15.48
N ASN A 175 -5.29 -1.21 -14.63
CA ASN A 175 -6.04 -2.41 -15.01
C ASN A 175 -7.09 -2.13 -16.08
N SER A 176 -7.78 -0.99 -16.00
CA SER A 176 -8.78 -0.57 -16.98
C SER A 176 -8.22 -0.40 -18.40
N TRP A 177 -6.91 -0.21 -18.57
CA TRP A 177 -6.26 -0.10 -19.89
C TRP A 177 -5.75 -1.42 -20.46
N SER A 178 -5.75 -2.49 -19.66
CA SER A 178 -5.15 -3.78 -20.03
C SER A 178 -6.04 -4.69 -20.89
N GLY A 179 -7.35 -4.41 -20.96
CA GLY A 179 -8.27 -5.11 -21.87
C GLY A 179 -8.63 -6.56 -21.48
N GLY A 180 -8.52 -6.95 -20.21
CA GLY A 180 -9.02 -8.24 -19.70
C GLY A 180 -7.96 -9.24 -19.21
N GLU A 181 -6.76 -8.78 -18.88
CA GLU A 181 -5.75 -9.62 -18.24
C GLU A 181 -6.04 -9.82 -16.73
N ASN A 182 -5.46 -10.87 -16.14
CA ASN A 182 -5.58 -11.16 -14.71
C ASN A 182 -5.07 -9.97 -13.87
N ALA A 183 -5.89 -9.44 -12.95
CA ALA A 183 -5.58 -8.28 -12.12
C ALA A 183 -4.29 -8.45 -11.30
N LEU A 184 -3.99 -9.68 -10.84
CA LEU A 184 -2.75 -9.99 -10.13
C LEU A 184 -1.52 -9.83 -11.04
N ALA A 185 -1.63 -10.26 -12.30
CA ALA A 185 -0.55 -10.13 -13.26
C ALA A 185 -0.31 -8.65 -13.63
N ILE A 186 -1.37 -7.88 -13.84
CA ILE A 186 -1.27 -6.42 -14.04
C ILE A 186 -0.62 -5.74 -12.84
N TYR A 187 -0.99 -6.14 -11.63
CA TYR A 187 -0.40 -5.62 -10.42
C TYR A 187 1.13 -5.83 -10.36
N ILE A 188 1.58 -7.06 -10.62
CA ILE A 188 2.98 -7.46 -10.52
C ILE A 188 3.82 -6.90 -11.67
N TYR A 189 3.32 -6.97 -12.90
CA TYR A 189 4.10 -6.68 -14.11
C TYR A 189 3.89 -5.28 -14.68
N CYS A 190 2.86 -4.55 -14.24
CA CYS A 190 2.61 -3.19 -14.72
C CYS A 190 2.65 -2.18 -13.56
N PHE A 191 1.78 -2.36 -12.55
CA PHE A 191 1.67 -1.39 -11.45
C PHE A 191 2.95 -1.25 -10.63
N ILE A 192 3.52 -2.34 -10.11
CA ILE A 192 4.77 -2.29 -9.33
C ILE A 192 5.91 -1.64 -10.15
N PRO A 193 6.22 -2.10 -11.39
CA PRO A 193 7.26 -1.47 -12.22
C PRO A 193 7.04 0.02 -12.49
N VAL A 194 5.80 0.45 -12.72
CA VAL A 194 5.48 1.87 -12.91
C VAL A 194 5.77 2.66 -11.63
N MET A 195 5.31 2.20 -10.47
CA MET A 195 5.59 2.85 -9.18
C MET A 195 7.10 2.91 -8.88
N VAL A 196 7.84 1.85 -9.19
CA VAL A 196 9.30 1.77 -9.05
C VAL A 196 10.00 2.79 -9.94
N SER A 197 9.55 2.94 -11.19
CA SER A 197 10.07 3.94 -12.14
C SER A 197 9.83 5.38 -11.67
N ILE A 198 8.65 5.67 -11.11
CA ILE A 198 8.32 6.98 -10.53
C ILE A 198 9.18 7.25 -9.29
N GLY A 199 9.27 6.28 -8.39
CA GLY A 199 10.11 6.36 -7.19
C GLY A 199 11.58 6.57 -7.50
N PHE A 200 12.12 5.84 -8.49
CA PHE A 200 13.48 6.04 -9.01
C PHE A 200 13.71 7.46 -9.49
N SER A 201 12.78 8.01 -10.26
CA SER A 201 12.87 9.37 -10.77
C SER A 201 12.93 10.40 -9.62
N GLY A 202 12.18 10.15 -8.53
CA GLY A 202 12.23 10.96 -7.32
C GLY A 202 13.56 10.87 -6.58
N LEU A 203 14.14 9.66 -6.44
CA LEU A 203 15.47 9.47 -5.85
C LEU A 203 16.57 10.13 -6.69
N LEU A 204 16.49 10.02 -8.02
CA LEU A 204 17.42 10.65 -8.94
C LEU A 204 17.37 12.18 -8.81
N ALA A 205 16.16 12.76 -8.84
CA ALA A 205 15.96 14.19 -8.66
C ALA A 205 16.48 14.66 -7.28
N LEU A 206 16.12 13.96 -6.20
CA LEU A 206 16.58 14.29 -4.85
C LEU A 206 18.11 14.23 -4.73
N CYS A 207 18.74 13.19 -5.30
CA CYS A 207 20.20 13.04 -5.31
C CYS A 207 20.87 14.22 -6.01
N ARG A 208 20.35 14.65 -7.16
CA ARG A 208 20.93 15.74 -7.95
C ARG A 208 20.76 17.09 -7.28
N VAL A 209 19.58 17.36 -6.71
CA VAL A 209 19.34 18.58 -5.92
C VAL A 209 20.24 18.61 -4.70
N ALA A 210 20.40 17.49 -3.99
CA ALA A 210 21.34 17.38 -2.86
C ALA A 210 22.79 17.59 -3.30
N ALA A 211 23.17 16.98 -4.43
CA ALA A 211 24.50 17.07 -5.01
C ALA A 211 24.79 18.44 -5.68
N ARG A 212 23.77 19.31 -5.83
CA ARG A 212 23.79 20.58 -6.59
C ARG A 212 24.34 20.42 -8.00
N ARG A 213 23.93 19.35 -8.67
CA ARG A 213 24.36 19.02 -10.03
C ARG A 213 23.34 19.53 -11.02
N SER A 214 23.79 20.24 -12.05
CA SER A 214 22.99 20.61 -13.23
C SER A 214 23.68 20.08 -14.49
N GLY A 215 22.92 19.85 -15.56
CA GLY A 215 23.45 19.31 -16.81
C GLY A 215 23.19 17.80 -17.01
N PRO A 216 23.99 17.11 -17.86
CA PRO A 216 23.76 15.70 -18.22
C PRO A 216 23.68 14.76 -17.01
N LEU A 217 22.93 13.66 -17.15
CA LEU A 217 22.90 12.57 -16.17
C LEU A 217 24.27 11.92 -16.11
N ALA A 218 24.80 11.75 -14.91
CA ALA A 218 26.09 11.10 -14.68
C ALA A 218 25.90 9.75 -13.97
N TRP A 219 26.82 8.81 -14.24
CA TRP A 219 26.83 7.48 -13.64
C TRP A 219 26.67 7.47 -12.10
N PRO A 220 27.36 8.32 -11.32
CA PRO A 220 27.22 8.29 -9.86
C PRO A 220 25.78 8.54 -9.37
N GLU A 221 25.08 9.49 -10.00
CA GLU A 221 23.70 9.85 -9.61
C GLU A 221 22.73 8.70 -9.96
N LEU A 222 22.90 8.10 -11.14
CA LEU A 222 22.13 6.93 -11.57
C LEU A 222 22.37 5.74 -10.64
N THR A 223 23.61 5.46 -10.27
CA THR A 223 23.98 4.35 -9.38
C THR A 223 23.43 4.55 -7.98
N ILE A 224 23.52 5.76 -7.41
CA ILE A 224 22.95 6.07 -6.09
C ILE A 224 21.43 5.90 -6.12
N ALA A 225 20.74 6.43 -7.13
CA ALA A 225 19.29 6.30 -7.26
C ALA A 225 18.86 4.83 -7.47
N PHE A 226 19.59 4.08 -8.30
CA PHE A 226 19.34 2.66 -8.54
C PHE A 226 19.46 1.88 -7.23
N PHE A 227 20.58 1.98 -6.53
CA PHE A 227 20.73 1.28 -5.25
C PHE A 227 19.74 1.76 -4.19
N GLY A 228 19.37 3.04 -4.21
CA GLY A 228 18.29 3.57 -3.37
C GLY A 228 16.97 2.82 -3.59
N VAL A 229 16.56 2.59 -4.84
CA VAL A 229 15.32 1.85 -5.18
C VAL A 229 15.42 0.37 -4.86
N PHE A 230 16.49 -0.29 -5.27
CA PHE A 230 16.56 -1.76 -5.28
C PHE A 230 17.03 -2.38 -3.97
N LEU A 231 17.72 -1.64 -3.10
CA LEU A 231 18.43 -2.22 -1.96
C LEU A 231 17.89 -1.80 -0.60
N HIS A 232 17.20 -0.66 -0.52
CA HIS A 232 16.62 -0.22 0.73
C HIS A 232 15.44 -1.11 1.15
N GLY A 233 15.35 -1.48 2.43
CA GLY A 233 14.35 -2.42 2.93
C GLY A 233 14.84 -3.88 3.03
N CYS A 234 15.88 -4.30 2.31
CA CYS A 234 16.34 -5.70 2.37
C CYS A 234 17.31 -6.00 3.55
N LEU A 235 17.36 -5.09 4.53
CA LEU A 235 18.21 -5.17 5.73
C LEU A 235 17.58 -5.98 6.85
N ALA A 236 16.27 -6.10 6.75
CA ALA A 236 15.42 -6.84 7.63
C ALA A 236 15.75 -8.34 7.76
N PRO A 237 16.02 -9.10 6.68
CA PRO A 237 16.15 -10.54 6.79
C PRO A 237 17.48 -11.01 7.39
N VAL A 238 18.57 -10.23 7.25
CA VAL A 238 19.86 -10.52 7.94
C VAL A 238 19.65 -10.54 9.46
N TYR A 239 18.69 -9.74 9.93
CA TYR A 239 18.26 -9.68 11.32
C TYR A 239 16.81 -10.16 11.49
N LYS A 240 16.45 -11.31 10.88
CA LYS A 240 15.18 -12.01 11.15
C LYS A 240 14.90 -12.15 12.66
N PHE A 241 15.95 -12.17 13.49
CA PHE A 241 15.93 -12.14 14.96
C PHE A 241 15.45 -10.82 15.61
N LEU A 242 15.36 -9.70 14.90
CA LEU A 242 14.99 -8.38 15.45
C LEU A 242 13.61 -7.84 14.99
N HIS A 243 12.84 -8.61 14.21
CA HIS A 243 11.58 -8.16 13.59
C HIS A 243 11.75 -6.91 12.70
N ALA A 244 12.87 -6.78 11.99
CA ALA A 244 12.97 -5.80 10.91
C ALA A 244 12.28 -6.39 9.67
N HIS A 245 11.49 -5.58 8.93
CA HIS A 245 10.64 -6.05 7.82
C HIS A 245 11.17 -5.66 6.45
N SER A 246 11.23 -6.64 5.54
CA SER A 246 11.76 -6.48 4.19
C SER A 246 10.75 -5.96 3.19
N LEU A 247 10.14 -4.81 3.51
CA LEU A 247 9.25 -4.12 2.58
C LEU A 247 10.05 -3.04 1.85
N ASN A 248 10.02 -3.06 0.52
CA ASN A 248 10.53 -2.00 -0.34
C ASN A 248 9.53 -1.73 -1.46
N ILE A 249 9.76 -0.72 -2.30
CA ILE A 249 8.83 -0.38 -3.38
C ILE A 249 8.63 -1.51 -4.42
N LEU A 250 9.55 -2.47 -4.52
CA LEU A 250 9.45 -3.64 -5.40
C LEU A 250 8.52 -4.73 -4.81
N THR A 251 8.25 -4.68 -3.51
CA THR A 251 7.61 -5.78 -2.75
C THR A 251 6.37 -5.32 -2.00
N SER A 252 6.26 -4.03 -1.74
CA SER A 252 5.13 -3.39 -1.09
C SER A 252 4.95 -1.98 -1.64
N PRO A 253 4.02 -1.79 -2.58
CA PRO A 253 3.75 -0.48 -3.18
C PRO A 253 3.10 0.50 -2.19
N LYS A 254 2.63 0.03 -1.03
CA LYS A 254 2.27 0.86 0.13
C LYS A 254 3.40 1.84 0.50
N ILE A 255 4.66 1.47 0.28
CA ILE A 255 5.84 2.33 0.50
C ILE A 255 5.90 3.49 -0.51
N ALA A 256 5.38 3.29 -1.72
CA ALA A 256 5.34 4.32 -2.76
C ALA A 256 4.45 5.51 -2.34
N LEU A 257 3.39 5.23 -1.57
CA LEU A 257 2.42 6.23 -1.08
C LEU A 257 3.05 7.32 -0.21
N LEU A 258 4.13 7.00 0.51
CA LEU A 258 4.89 7.99 1.26
C LEU A 258 6.16 8.41 0.53
N SER A 259 6.91 7.50 -0.09
CA SER A 259 8.20 7.84 -0.70
C SER A 259 8.09 8.84 -1.85
N ILE A 260 7.09 8.71 -2.74
CA ILE A 260 6.92 9.63 -3.87
C ILE A 260 6.54 11.04 -3.37
N PRO A 261 5.46 11.24 -2.58
CA PRO A 261 5.16 12.56 -2.03
C PRO A 261 6.28 13.13 -1.15
N LEU A 262 6.94 12.31 -0.33
CA LEU A 262 8.02 12.79 0.53
C LEU A 262 9.24 13.26 -0.26
N ALA A 263 9.59 12.59 -1.37
CA ALA A 263 10.61 13.08 -2.29
C ALA A 263 10.22 14.44 -2.89
N MET A 264 8.97 14.62 -3.32
CA MET A 264 8.47 15.91 -3.82
C MET A 264 8.62 17.01 -2.76
N ILE A 265 8.20 16.72 -1.52
CA ILE A 265 8.30 17.64 -0.39
C ILE A 265 9.76 18.07 -0.16
N TRP A 266 10.69 17.13 -0.09
CA TRP A 266 12.10 17.43 0.18
C TRP A 266 12.72 18.23 -0.96
N ILE A 267 12.42 17.91 -2.22
CA ILE A 267 12.87 18.68 -3.38
C ILE A 267 12.32 20.12 -3.29
N LEU A 268 11.01 20.30 -3.06
CA LEU A 268 10.40 21.62 -2.90
C LEU A 268 11.05 22.41 -1.76
N TRP A 269 11.32 21.77 -0.62
CA TRP A 269 12.01 22.41 0.50
C TRP A 269 13.40 22.89 0.14
N LEU A 270 14.20 22.07 -0.53
CA LEU A 270 15.56 22.42 -0.97
C LEU A 270 15.53 23.61 -1.94
N HIS A 271 14.54 23.67 -2.82
CA HIS A 271 14.31 24.81 -3.72
C HIS A 271 13.67 26.03 -3.04
N GLY A 272 13.23 25.91 -1.78
CA GLY A 272 12.60 26.98 -1.01
C GLY A 272 11.12 27.20 -1.32
N LEU A 273 10.48 26.23 -1.96
CA LEU A 273 9.08 26.22 -2.38
C LEU A 273 8.18 25.62 -1.28
N ARG A 274 8.29 26.16 -0.06
CA ARG A 274 7.63 25.63 1.15
C ARG A 274 6.11 25.50 1.07
N PRO A 275 5.35 26.47 0.53
CA PRO A 275 3.90 26.35 0.47
C PRO A 275 3.44 25.12 -0.32
N TYR A 276 4.11 24.83 -1.44
CA TYR A 276 3.84 23.64 -2.24
C TYR A 276 4.21 22.35 -1.50
N ALA A 277 5.31 22.35 -0.74
CA ALA A 277 5.70 21.20 0.08
C ALA A 277 4.61 20.89 1.14
N ILE A 278 4.01 21.92 1.74
CA ILE A 278 2.92 21.75 2.70
C ILE A 278 1.66 21.18 2.02
N LEU A 279 1.31 21.64 0.82
CA LEU A 279 0.18 21.10 0.07
C LEU A 279 0.39 19.63 -0.31
N VAL A 280 1.61 19.23 -0.69
CA VAL A 280 1.94 17.82 -0.93
C VAL A 280 1.89 17.01 0.38
N ALA A 281 2.33 17.57 1.51
CA ALA A 281 2.20 16.92 2.81
C ALA A 281 0.73 16.69 3.20
N ALA A 282 -0.15 17.65 2.89
CA ALA A 282 -1.59 17.55 3.11
C ALA A 282 -2.26 16.48 2.23
N PHE A 283 -1.69 16.14 1.08
CA PHE A 283 -2.20 15.07 0.23
C PHE A 283 -1.97 13.66 0.84
N ILE A 284 -0.85 13.45 1.55
CA ILE A 284 -0.48 12.11 2.03
C ILE A 284 -1.58 11.45 2.89
N PRO A 285 -2.21 12.14 3.87
CA PRO A 285 -3.33 11.57 4.64
C PRO A 285 -4.58 11.26 3.80
N LEU A 286 -4.81 11.98 2.69
CA LEU A 286 -5.92 11.71 1.78
C LEU A 286 -5.63 10.48 0.90
N ALA A 287 -4.36 10.29 0.54
CA ALA A 287 -3.88 9.11 -0.17
C ALA A 287 -3.92 7.86 0.72
N ASN A 288 -3.57 8.03 2.00
CA ASN A 288 -3.64 6.99 3.01
C ASN A 288 -3.76 7.55 4.44
N VAL A 289 -4.92 7.31 5.05
CA VAL A 289 -5.32 7.90 6.34
C VAL A 289 -4.40 7.49 7.49
N LEU A 290 -3.70 6.35 7.42
CA LEU A 290 -2.75 5.95 8.47
C LEU A 290 -1.57 6.89 8.59
N TYR A 291 -1.27 7.69 7.56
CA TYR A 291 -0.21 8.69 7.65
C TYR A 291 -0.65 9.97 8.36
N ALA A 292 -1.95 10.19 8.60
CA ALA A 292 -2.45 11.39 9.29
C ALA A 292 -1.76 11.66 10.64
N PRO A 293 -1.70 10.71 11.59
CA PRO A 293 -1.06 10.94 12.90
C PRO A 293 0.46 11.09 12.85
N ILE A 294 1.09 10.84 11.69
CA ILE A 294 2.54 10.90 11.50
C ILE A 294 2.92 12.19 10.76
N VAL A 295 2.34 12.38 9.58
CA VAL A 295 2.67 13.48 8.66
C VAL A 295 2.13 14.80 9.18
N LEU A 296 0.86 14.87 9.62
CA LEU A 296 0.29 16.16 10.02
C LEU A 296 1.03 16.78 11.22
N PRO A 297 1.31 16.05 12.32
CA PRO A 297 2.06 16.62 13.44
C PRO A 297 3.51 16.97 13.08
N ALA A 298 4.20 16.12 12.31
CA ALA A 298 5.58 16.39 11.89
C ALA A 298 5.67 17.70 11.10
N PHE A 299 4.81 17.87 10.09
CA PHE A 299 4.82 19.06 9.24
C PHE A 299 4.20 20.29 9.91
N PHE A 300 3.30 20.11 10.87
CA PHE A 300 2.80 21.19 11.71
C PHE A 300 3.92 21.79 12.56
N ILE A 301 4.71 20.96 13.25
CA ILE A 301 5.87 21.41 14.03
C ILE A 301 6.89 22.10 13.11
N MET A 302 7.19 21.52 11.94
CA MET A 302 8.08 22.16 10.97
C MET A 302 7.57 23.56 10.57
N THR A 303 6.27 23.70 10.29
CA THR A 303 5.67 24.97 9.86
C THR A 303 5.78 26.04 10.96
N ILE A 304 5.60 25.68 12.23
CA ILE A 304 5.71 26.60 13.37
C ILE A 304 7.17 26.92 13.71
N PHE A 305 8.03 25.90 13.83
CA PHE A 305 9.41 26.06 14.29
C PHE A 305 10.28 26.84 13.29
N PHE A 306 10.07 26.67 11.99
CA PHE A 306 10.85 27.40 10.98
C PHE A 306 10.31 28.81 10.70
N LYS A 307 9.10 29.14 11.18
CA LYS A 307 8.57 30.51 11.20
C LYS A 307 9.34 31.39 12.20
N SER A 308 9.60 30.88 13.41
CA SER A 308 10.28 31.65 14.46
C SER A 308 11.73 32.00 14.09
N ARG A 309 12.46 31.12 13.40
CA ARG A 309 13.83 31.40 12.94
C ARG A 309 13.93 32.47 11.84
N LEU A 310 12.96 32.55 10.94
CA LEU A 310 12.93 33.59 9.91
C LEU A 310 12.60 34.98 10.50
N ALA A 311 11.76 35.02 11.54
CA ALA A 311 11.44 36.25 12.26
C ALA A 311 12.65 36.79 13.06
N VAL A 312 13.49 35.91 13.61
CA VAL A 312 14.64 36.28 14.46
C VAL A 312 15.89 36.70 13.66
N ASN A 313 16.05 36.22 12.42
CA ASN A 313 17.23 36.51 11.58
C ASN A 313 17.00 37.62 10.53
N ALA A 314 15.88 38.34 10.59
CA ALA A 314 15.61 39.44 9.68
C ALA A 314 16.46 40.67 10.06
N ASN A 315 17.59 40.86 9.40
CA ASN A 315 18.32 42.13 9.43
C ASN A 315 17.41 43.25 8.89
N PRO A 316 17.21 44.37 9.61
CA PRO A 316 16.26 45.42 9.22
C PRO A 316 16.63 46.16 7.93
N THR A 317 17.85 46.02 7.43
CA THR A 317 18.38 46.75 6.26
C THR A 317 18.29 45.99 4.93
N THR A 318 18.15 44.66 4.94
CA THR A 318 17.96 43.86 3.71
C THR A 318 16.48 43.58 3.47
N ARG A 319 15.74 44.59 3.00
CA ARG A 319 14.38 44.46 2.43
C ARG A 319 14.37 43.78 1.04
N LEU A 320 15.14 42.70 0.88
CA LEU A 320 15.05 41.83 -0.29
C LEU A 320 14.51 40.48 0.15
N ALA A 321 13.20 40.33 -0.05
CA ALA A 321 12.47 39.07 -0.13
C ALA A 321 12.22 38.27 1.18
N VAL A 322 11.94 38.94 2.30
CA VAL A 322 11.02 38.37 3.30
C VAL A 322 9.59 38.76 2.92
N ASN A 323 9.14 38.35 1.74
CA ASN A 323 7.72 38.14 1.47
C ASN A 323 7.28 36.82 2.12
N ALA A 324 7.67 36.59 3.38
CA ALA A 324 7.02 35.61 4.24
C ALA A 324 5.72 36.25 4.70
N ASN A 325 4.79 36.38 3.76
CA ASN A 325 3.47 36.94 3.98
C ASN A 325 2.87 36.19 5.18
N PRO A 326 2.46 36.83 6.28
CA PRO A 326 1.87 36.13 7.43
C PRO A 326 0.64 35.28 7.02
N THR A 327 -0.02 35.67 5.93
CA THR A 327 -1.07 34.91 5.22
C THR A 327 -0.59 33.55 4.66
N THR A 328 0.68 33.42 4.23
CA THR A 328 1.27 32.12 3.80
C THR A 328 1.51 31.14 4.96
N SER A 329 1.73 31.64 6.18
CA SER A 329 1.89 30.79 7.36
C SER A 329 0.54 30.29 7.90
N ILE A 330 -0.48 31.15 7.90
CA ILE A 330 -1.84 30.80 8.32
C ILE A 330 -2.45 29.82 7.31
N SER A 331 -2.32 30.09 6.01
CA SER A 331 -2.76 29.16 4.96
C SER A 331 -2.05 27.80 5.02
N GLY A 332 -0.75 27.76 5.36
CA GLY A 332 -0.04 26.49 5.56
C GLY A 332 -0.57 25.66 6.73
N VAL A 333 -0.91 26.30 7.85
CA VAL A 333 -1.55 25.59 8.99
C VAL A 333 -2.94 25.10 8.63
N PHE A 334 -3.74 25.94 7.97
CA PHE A 334 -5.07 25.51 7.47
C PHE A 334 -4.97 24.38 6.45
N ALA A 335 -3.97 24.39 5.56
CA ALA A 335 -3.74 23.32 4.60
C ALA A 335 -3.39 21.99 5.28
N LEU A 336 -2.74 21.99 6.45
CA LEU A 336 -2.46 20.78 7.23
C LEU A 336 -3.64 20.33 8.10
N LEU A 337 -4.47 21.27 8.58
CA LEU A 337 -5.69 20.95 9.33
C LEU A 337 -6.81 20.46 8.42
N PHE A 338 -6.87 20.96 7.18
CA PHE A 338 -7.90 20.61 6.21
C PHE A 338 -8.04 19.09 6.02
N PRO A 339 -6.98 18.30 5.73
CA PRO A 339 -7.11 16.85 5.58
C PRO A 339 -7.67 16.18 6.82
N ALA A 340 -7.25 16.57 8.03
CA ALA A 340 -7.76 15.98 9.27
C ALA A 340 -9.26 16.24 9.44
N LEU A 341 -9.69 17.50 9.25
CA LEU A 341 -11.09 17.89 9.33
C LEU A 341 -11.94 17.26 8.21
N PHE A 342 -11.39 17.22 7.00
CA PHE A 342 -12.05 16.65 5.83
C PHE A 342 -12.24 15.15 5.97
N ILE A 343 -11.20 14.43 6.40
CA ILE A 343 -11.29 13.00 6.74
C ILE A 343 -12.34 12.82 7.83
N ALA A 344 -12.28 13.55 8.94
CA ALA A 344 -13.27 13.45 10.02
C ALA A 344 -14.71 13.70 9.52
N ALA A 345 -14.92 14.70 8.66
CA ALA A 345 -16.22 14.99 8.05
C ALA A 345 -16.68 13.87 7.10
N CYS A 346 -15.80 13.36 6.22
CA CYS A 346 -16.12 12.21 5.37
C CYS A 346 -16.49 11.00 6.23
N TYR A 347 -15.75 10.73 7.31
CA TYR A 347 -16.08 9.65 8.23
C TYR A 347 -17.42 9.88 8.95
N TYR A 348 -17.75 11.12 9.31
CA TYR A 348 -19.03 11.46 9.96
C TYR A 348 -20.24 11.39 9.01
N PHE A 349 -20.10 11.88 7.78
CA PHE A 349 -21.21 12.00 6.81
C PHE A 349 -21.35 10.80 5.88
N LEU A 350 -20.26 10.13 5.54
CA LEU A 350 -20.22 9.01 4.59
C LEU A 350 -19.96 7.66 5.29
N GLY A 351 -19.50 7.69 6.54
CA GLY A 351 -19.12 6.50 7.28
C GLY A 351 -20.25 5.96 8.15
N ASN A 352 -20.90 4.88 7.71
CA ASN A 352 -21.50 3.92 8.64
C ASN A 352 -20.37 3.06 9.23
N PHE A 353 -19.55 3.62 10.12
CA PHE A 353 -18.52 2.84 10.79
C PHE A 353 -19.11 2.20 12.04
N ASP A 354 -19.29 0.88 12.00
CA ASP A 354 -19.23 0.09 13.22
C ASP A 354 -17.76 0.07 13.65
N THR A 355 -17.45 0.67 14.80
CA THR A 355 -16.09 0.68 15.37
C THR A 355 -15.81 -0.73 15.90
N SER A 356 -15.52 -1.65 14.97
CA SER A 356 -15.36 -3.09 15.22
C SER A 356 -14.09 -3.49 15.97
N SER A 357 -13.53 -2.55 16.71
CA SER A 357 -12.55 -2.78 17.73
C SER A 357 -13.09 -2.04 18.92
N ASP A 358 -13.72 -2.75 19.85
CA ASP A 358 -14.01 -2.20 21.15
C ASP A 358 -12.69 -1.60 21.68
N PRO A 359 -12.57 -0.25 21.75
CA PRO A 359 -11.35 0.37 22.28
C PRO A 359 -11.16 0.02 23.75
N THR A 360 -12.15 -0.63 24.37
CA THR A 360 -12.19 -1.06 25.75
C THR A 360 -12.00 -2.56 25.95
N ALA A 361 -11.63 -3.35 24.93
CA ALA A 361 -11.24 -4.75 25.12
C ALA A 361 -9.73 -4.85 25.42
N PRO A 362 -9.29 -4.77 26.70
CA PRO A 362 -7.92 -5.04 27.04
C PRO A 362 -7.62 -6.49 26.65
N ARG A 363 -6.65 -6.70 25.74
CA ARG A 363 -5.94 -7.98 25.73
C ARG A 363 -5.39 -8.19 27.13
N GLU A 364 -5.89 -9.22 27.80
CA GLU A 364 -5.58 -9.52 29.19
C GLU A 364 -4.05 -9.48 29.46
N GLY A 365 -3.65 -8.85 30.57
CA GLY A 365 -2.46 -9.26 31.31
C GLY A 365 -1.11 -8.57 31.06
N HIS A 366 -1.00 -7.50 30.26
CA HIS A 366 0.29 -6.78 30.11
C HIS A 366 0.16 -5.27 30.30
N SER A 367 0.99 -4.67 31.16
CA SER A 367 0.91 -3.22 31.44
C SER A 367 1.17 -2.42 30.15
N TYR A 368 0.16 -1.71 29.69
CA TYR A 368 0.21 -0.84 28.50
C TYR A 368 1.44 0.07 28.51
N ALA A 369 1.78 0.60 29.68
CA ALA A 369 2.98 1.41 29.91
C ALA A 369 4.28 0.66 29.56
N TYR A 370 4.43 -0.61 29.92
CA TYR A 370 5.60 -1.41 29.57
C TYR A 370 5.75 -1.56 28.05
N TRP A 371 4.66 -1.89 27.33
CA TRP A 371 4.71 -2.04 25.88
C TRP A 371 4.89 -0.73 25.13
N PHE A 372 4.29 0.36 25.62
CA PHE A 372 4.54 1.71 25.15
C PHE A 372 6.03 2.06 25.29
N LEU A 373 6.60 1.94 26.50
CA LEU A 373 8.00 2.23 26.78
C LEU A 373 8.94 1.32 25.97
N ARG A 374 8.61 0.03 25.87
CA ARG A 374 9.36 -0.94 25.04
C ARG A 374 9.33 -0.55 23.57
N ARG A 375 8.20 -0.12 23.01
CA ARG A 375 8.14 0.36 21.61
C ARG A 375 8.92 1.68 21.44
N MET A 376 8.81 2.62 22.37
CA MET A 376 9.54 3.89 22.32
C MET A 376 11.06 3.73 22.47
N THR A 377 11.54 2.63 23.05
CA THR A 377 12.97 2.37 23.27
C THR A 377 13.55 1.32 22.32
N ALA A 378 12.97 0.12 22.28
CA ALA A 378 13.49 -0.99 21.50
C ALA A 378 13.35 -0.76 19.99
N THR A 379 12.28 -0.11 19.53
CA THR A 379 12.05 0.09 18.10
C THR A 379 13.07 1.06 17.48
N PRO A 380 13.32 2.27 18.04
CA PRO A 380 14.40 3.13 17.56
C PRO A 380 15.78 2.48 17.64
N VAL A 381 16.07 1.71 18.70
CA VAL A 381 17.36 1.00 18.83
C VAL A 381 17.52 -0.07 17.77
N ARG A 382 16.49 -0.88 17.51
CA ARG A 382 16.50 -1.88 16.44
C ARG A 382 16.67 -1.23 15.07
N HIS A 383 16.01 -0.10 14.84
CA HIS A 383 16.17 0.65 13.60
C HIS A 383 17.58 1.25 13.47
N LEU A 384 18.12 1.81 14.55
CA LEU A 384 19.50 2.30 14.62
C LEU A 384 20.50 1.22 14.20
N ILE A 385 20.33 0.00 14.71
CA ILE A 385 21.17 -1.14 14.36
C ILE A 385 20.93 -1.55 12.89
N SER A 386 19.67 -1.68 12.48
CA SER A 386 19.30 -2.15 11.13
C SER A 386 19.70 -1.18 10.01
N TYR A 387 19.78 0.12 10.32
CA TYR A 387 20.09 1.19 9.38
C TYR A 387 21.33 1.98 9.82
N PHE A 388 22.26 1.35 10.53
CA PHE A 388 23.42 2.02 11.13
C PHE A 388 24.18 2.98 10.18
N PRO A 389 24.42 2.65 8.89
CA PRO A 389 25.03 3.59 7.94
C PRO A 389 24.24 4.87 7.70
N LEU A 390 22.90 4.83 7.73
CA LEU A 390 22.05 6.03 7.67
C LEU A 390 22.38 6.97 8.83
N TYR A 391 22.43 6.42 10.04
CA TYR A 391 22.73 7.18 11.24
C TYR A 391 24.18 7.66 11.28
N LEU A 392 25.12 6.93 10.68
CA LEU A 392 26.49 7.39 10.52
C LEU A 392 26.57 8.57 9.54
N ILE A 393 25.86 8.51 8.41
CA ILE A 393 25.77 9.60 7.44
C ILE A 393 25.14 10.83 8.11
N PHE A 394 23.97 10.70 8.73
CA PHE A 394 23.32 11.81 9.42
C PHE A 394 24.10 12.30 10.64
N GLY A 395 24.80 11.42 11.36
CA GLY A 395 25.67 11.79 12.47
C GLY A 395 26.85 12.64 12.01
N LEU A 396 27.47 12.29 10.87
CA LEU A 396 28.52 13.09 10.24
C LEU A 396 27.98 14.44 9.76
N LEU A 397 26.78 14.44 9.15
CA LEU A 397 26.09 15.68 8.77
C LEU A 397 25.82 16.57 9.99
N PHE A 398 25.32 16.01 11.09
CA PHE A 398 25.05 16.70 12.35
C PHE A 398 26.31 17.31 12.96
N TYR A 399 27.39 16.52 13.02
CA TYR A 399 28.69 16.97 13.51
C TYR A 399 29.23 18.14 12.68
N LYS A 400 28.97 18.13 11.37
CA LYS A 400 29.35 19.20 10.44
C LYS A 400 28.23 20.20 10.16
N ARG A 401 27.21 20.34 11.04
CA ARG A 401 26.02 21.19 10.81
C ARG A 401 26.33 22.62 10.33
N LYS A 402 27.43 23.21 10.80
CA LYS A 402 27.87 24.57 10.41
C LYS A 402 28.22 24.69 8.92
N LYS A 403 28.52 23.58 8.23
CA LYS A 403 28.84 23.54 6.79
C LYS A 403 27.62 23.25 5.91
N ILE A 404 26.50 22.83 6.51
CA ILE A 404 25.29 22.43 5.81
C ILE A 404 24.35 23.63 5.70
N LEU A 405 23.64 23.74 4.58
CA LEU A 405 22.66 24.80 4.38
C LEU A 405 21.45 24.59 5.28
N ALA A 406 20.81 25.68 5.73
CA ALA A 406 19.62 25.61 6.57
C ALA A 406 18.50 24.71 5.99
N ARG A 407 18.28 24.77 4.67
CA ARG A 407 17.27 23.94 3.98
C ARG A 407 17.62 22.45 3.94
N GLN A 408 18.91 22.11 3.88
CA GLN A 408 19.36 20.72 3.95
C GLN A 408 19.25 20.18 5.37
N TRP A 409 19.47 21.04 6.36
CA TRP A 409 19.24 20.73 7.76
C TRP A 409 17.76 20.50 8.07
N GLU A 410 16.87 21.31 7.49
CA GLU A 410 15.40 21.14 7.57
C GLU A 410 14.94 19.76 7.10
N VAL A 411 15.50 19.24 6.00
CA VAL A 411 15.22 17.87 5.53
C VAL A 411 15.57 16.84 6.62
N GLY A 412 16.74 16.95 7.24
CA GLY A 412 17.16 16.07 8.34
C GLY A 412 16.23 16.15 9.56
N VAL A 413 15.79 17.35 9.95
CA VAL A 413 14.81 17.53 11.05
C VAL A 413 13.47 16.88 10.69
N SER A 414 13.00 17.05 9.45
CA SER A 414 11.74 16.43 9.01
C SER A 414 11.80 14.90 9.08
N ALA A 415 12.93 14.29 8.71
CA ALA A 415 13.12 12.85 8.81
C ALA A 415 13.05 12.39 10.27
N ILE A 416 13.71 13.09 11.21
CA ILE A 416 13.66 12.76 12.64
C ILE A 416 12.24 12.86 13.18
N LEU A 417 11.50 13.92 12.83
CA LEU A 417 10.12 14.10 13.29
C LEU A 417 9.19 13.00 12.75
N LEU A 418 9.32 12.64 11.47
CA LEU A 418 8.54 11.55 10.88
C LEU A 418 8.82 10.21 11.55
N LEU A 419 10.08 9.89 11.82
CA LEU A 419 10.47 8.67 12.56
C LEU A 419 9.95 8.70 14.01
N PHE A 420 10.04 9.86 14.68
CA PHE A 420 9.54 10.02 16.05
C PHE A 420 8.02 9.80 16.13
N PHE A 421 7.24 10.52 15.31
CA PHE A 421 5.78 10.38 15.33
C PHE A 421 5.34 9.00 14.88
N SER A 422 6.04 8.36 13.94
CA SER A 422 5.79 6.96 13.58
C SER A 422 5.97 6.01 14.76
N THR A 423 7.04 6.16 15.56
CA THR A 423 7.20 5.38 16.80
C THR A 423 6.15 5.69 17.84
N LEU A 424 5.82 6.98 18.02
CA LEU A 424 4.83 7.42 18.99
C LEU A 424 3.44 6.86 18.65
N THR A 425 3.00 6.99 17.39
CA THR A 425 1.74 6.41 16.91
C THR A 425 1.73 4.89 17.09
N ALA A 426 2.81 4.21 16.68
CA ALA A 426 2.94 2.77 16.88
C ALA A 426 2.91 2.36 18.38
N ALA A 427 3.45 3.18 19.27
CA ALA A 427 3.45 2.93 20.71
C ALA A 427 2.06 3.15 21.33
N CYS A 428 1.35 4.20 20.92
CA CYS A 428 -0.03 4.47 21.36
C CYS A 428 -1.02 3.43 20.83
N MET A 429 -0.82 2.97 19.59
CA MET A 429 -1.69 1.99 18.93
C MET A 429 -1.20 0.55 19.10
N ASN A 430 -0.51 0.25 20.21
CA ASN A 430 0.13 -1.05 20.43
C ASN A 430 -0.83 -2.24 20.57
N HIS A 431 -2.09 -1.99 20.91
CA HIS A 431 -3.18 -2.95 21.03
C HIS A 431 -3.80 -3.31 19.67
N PHE A 432 -3.64 -2.42 18.68
CA PHE A 432 -4.04 -2.66 17.30
C PHE A 432 -2.96 -3.44 16.55
N SER A 433 -3.37 -4.42 15.74
CA SER A 433 -2.47 -5.16 14.87
C SER A 433 -1.77 -4.24 13.84
N GLU A 434 -2.47 -3.16 13.49
CA GLU A 434 -2.13 -2.05 12.61
C GLU A 434 -1.03 -1.18 13.21
N GLY A 435 -0.89 -1.14 14.55
CA GLY A 435 0.15 -0.44 15.28
C GLY A 435 1.56 -0.74 14.74
N PHE A 436 1.74 -1.95 14.19
CA PHE A 436 3.00 -2.39 13.60
C PHE A 436 3.25 -1.84 12.19
N GLN A 437 2.20 -1.58 11.43
CA GLN A 437 2.29 -1.10 10.05
C GLN A 437 2.72 0.37 10.00
N PHE A 438 2.28 1.21 10.95
CA PHE A 438 2.69 2.63 11.04
C PHE A 438 4.21 2.81 11.07
N HIS A 439 4.91 1.89 11.75
CA HIS A 439 6.36 1.87 11.83
C HIS A 439 6.97 1.55 10.47
N ILE A 440 6.63 0.41 9.86
CA ILE A 440 7.27 -0.06 8.62
C ILE A 440 6.98 0.87 7.44
N LEU A 441 5.73 1.34 7.33
CA LEU A 441 5.26 2.18 6.25
C LEU A 441 5.88 3.58 6.27
N THR A 442 6.52 3.98 7.36
CA THR A 442 7.21 5.28 7.50
C THR A 442 8.72 5.12 7.52
N TYR A 443 9.24 4.18 8.30
CA TYR A 443 10.67 4.02 8.52
C TYR A 443 11.41 3.69 7.23
N ASN A 444 10.89 2.76 6.42
CA ASN A 444 11.53 2.36 5.18
C ASN A 444 11.60 3.50 4.15
N PRO A 445 10.50 4.20 3.79
CA PRO A 445 10.58 5.29 2.82
C PRO A 445 11.41 6.49 3.31
N VAL A 446 11.30 6.87 4.60
CA VAL A 446 12.10 7.98 5.17
C VAL A 446 13.59 7.64 5.15
N SER A 447 13.94 6.41 5.53
CA SER A 447 15.33 5.95 5.53
C SER A 447 15.89 5.82 4.12
N GLN A 448 15.09 5.36 3.15
CA GLN A 448 15.48 5.25 1.74
C GLN A 448 15.90 6.60 1.18
N LEU A 449 15.00 7.58 1.32
CA LEU A 449 15.21 8.95 0.89
C LEU A 449 16.37 9.58 1.67
N GLY A 450 16.44 9.33 2.97
CA GLY A 450 17.49 9.83 3.85
C GLY A 450 18.89 9.36 3.45
N ILE A 451 19.06 8.08 3.07
CA ILE A 451 20.34 7.55 2.56
C ILE A 451 20.70 8.25 1.26
N VAL A 452 19.80 8.28 0.27
CA VAL A 452 20.06 8.90 -1.05
C VAL A 452 20.43 10.37 -0.91
N PHE A 453 19.65 11.11 -0.11
CA PHE A 453 19.93 12.50 0.20
C PHE A 453 21.28 12.69 0.89
N GLY A 454 21.55 11.91 1.94
CA GLY A 454 22.78 12.01 2.72
C GLY A 454 24.03 11.65 1.91
N VAL A 455 23.99 10.60 1.09
CA VAL A 455 25.08 10.23 0.16
C VAL A 455 25.28 11.34 -0.88
N GLY A 456 24.21 11.91 -1.43
CA GLY A 456 24.27 13.06 -2.33
C GLY A 456 24.95 14.29 -1.70
N LEU A 457 24.67 14.58 -0.43
CA LEU A 457 25.37 15.64 0.31
C LEU A 457 26.85 15.33 0.53
N LEU A 458 27.19 14.10 0.93
CA LEU A 458 28.59 13.69 1.13
C LEU A 458 29.40 13.79 -0.16
N TRP A 459 28.74 13.53 -1.30
CA TRP A 459 29.33 13.74 -2.62
C TRP A 459 29.60 15.22 -2.87
N TYR A 460 28.59 16.10 -2.74
CA TYR A 460 28.72 17.54 -2.99
C TYR A 460 29.80 18.20 -2.13
N TYR A 461 29.77 17.94 -0.83
CA TYR A 461 30.66 18.60 0.11
C TYR A 461 32.09 18.07 0.07
N ASN A 462 32.33 16.99 -0.68
CA ASN A 462 33.61 16.31 -0.85
C ASN A 462 34.46 16.25 0.43
N TRP A 463 33.84 15.90 1.56
CA TRP A 463 34.54 15.90 2.84
C TRP A 463 35.69 14.89 2.83
N ALA A 464 36.92 15.39 2.95
CA ALA A 464 38.11 14.56 3.09
C ALA A 464 38.13 13.87 4.46
N GLY A 465 38.51 12.59 4.48
CA GLY A 465 38.69 11.82 5.72
C GLY A 465 38.34 10.34 5.58
N TRP A 466 38.95 9.52 6.42
CA TRP A 466 38.71 8.07 6.47
C TRP A 466 37.25 7.74 6.82
N TRP A 467 36.59 8.56 7.64
CA TRP A 467 35.17 8.42 8.01
C TRP A 467 34.21 8.44 6.81
N LYS A 468 34.48 9.24 5.76
CA LYS A 468 33.70 9.22 4.52
C LYS A 468 33.83 7.86 3.83
N ARG A 469 35.05 7.34 3.73
CA ARG A 469 35.33 6.04 3.10
C ARG A 469 34.67 4.91 3.88
N VAL A 470 34.68 4.97 5.21
CA VAL A 470 33.98 4.01 6.07
C VAL A 470 32.47 4.10 5.88
N ALA A 471 31.89 5.30 5.88
CA ALA A 471 30.45 5.46 5.69
C ALA A 471 29.99 4.94 4.31
N LEU A 472 30.71 5.27 3.23
CA LEU A 472 30.40 4.79 1.89
C LEU A 472 30.68 3.29 1.73
N GLY A 473 31.77 2.78 2.30
CA GLY A 473 32.12 1.36 2.28
C GLY A 473 31.08 0.51 2.99
N LEU A 474 30.65 0.93 4.19
CA LEU A 474 29.57 0.28 4.93
C LEU A 474 28.23 0.39 4.20
N ALA A 475 27.90 1.54 3.62
CA ALA A 475 26.69 1.68 2.81
C ALA A 475 26.71 0.75 1.57
N THR A 476 27.89 0.54 0.96
CA THR A 476 28.07 -0.35 -0.20
C THR A 476 28.00 -1.82 0.20
N ILE A 477 28.68 -2.23 1.28
CA ILE A 477 28.58 -3.59 1.83
C ILE A 477 27.13 -3.88 2.21
N GLN A 478 26.49 -2.92 2.89
CA GLN A 478 25.09 -3.01 3.25
C GLN A 478 24.19 -3.20 2.03
N ALA A 479 24.43 -2.44 0.97
CA ALA A 479 23.77 -2.58 -0.32
C ALA A 479 23.94 -4.00 -0.90
N ILE A 480 25.17 -4.53 -0.95
CA ILE A 480 25.46 -5.87 -1.48
C ILE A 480 24.76 -6.95 -0.66
N VAL A 481 24.83 -6.87 0.68
CA VAL A 481 24.16 -7.82 1.57
C VAL A 481 22.65 -7.77 1.38
N ALA A 482 22.07 -6.56 1.32
CA ALA A 482 20.67 -6.35 1.03
C ALA A 482 20.26 -6.97 -0.32
N PHE A 483 21.07 -6.79 -1.37
CA PHE A 483 20.84 -7.40 -2.68
C PHE A 483 20.85 -8.93 -2.61
N ALA A 484 21.90 -9.50 -2.02
CA ALA A 484 22.05 -10.95 -1.88
C ALA A 484 20.87 -11.55 -1.10
N VAL A 485 20.43 -10.87 -0.05
CA VAL A 485 19.28 -11.25 0.77
C VAL A 485 17.97 -11.10 0.02
N LEU A 486 17.77 -10.03 -0.76
CA LEU A 486 16.59 -9.91 -1.62
C LEU A 486 16.55 -11.01 -2.68
N PHE A 487 17.71 -11.39 -3.22
CA PHE A 487 17.80 -12.45 -4.22
C PHE A 487 17.58 -13.85 -3.63
N THR A 488 18.02 -14.09 -2.38
CA THR A 488 18.00 -15.41 -1.73
C THR A 488 16.82 -15.61 -0.78
N SER A 489 16.49 -14.62 0.06
CA SER A 489 15.47 -14.70 1.13
C SER A 489 14.04 -14.44 0.64
N PHE A 490 13.84 -14.09 -0.63
CA PHE A 490 12.53 -14.17 -1.29
C PHE A 490 12.12 -15.62 -1.60
N HIS A 491 12.99 -16.61 -1.34
CA HIS A 491 12.55 -17.98 -1.25
C HIS A 491 11.78 -18.16 0.05
N GLN A 492 10.49 -18.40 -0.10
CA GLN A 492 9.60 -18.91 0.94
C GLN A 492 9.46 -17.93 2.13
N ARG A 493 8.47 -17.03 2.04
CA ARG A 493 7.64 -16.89 3.24
C ARG A 493 7.15 -18.30 3.56
N ASP A 494 7.45 -18.76 4.76
CA ASP A 494 7.03 -20.06 5.26
C ASP A 494 5.54 -20.24 4.91
N SER A 495 5.21 -21.33 4.20
CA SER A 495 3.91 -21.69 3.61
C SER A 495 3.49 -21.02 2.27
N ALA A 496 4.21 -21.29 1.19
CA ALA A 496 3.57 -21.34 -0.13
C ALA A 496 2.77 -22.66 -0.27
N VAL A 497 1.68 -22.66 -1.03
CA VAL A 497 0.87 -23.87 -1.28
C VAL A 497 1.72 -24.96 -1.94
N ASP A 498 1.58 -26.22 -1.55
CA ASP A 498 2.29 -27.31 -2.23
C ASP A 498 2.08 -27.31 -3.76
N LYS A 499 3.16 -27.55 -4.52
CA LYS A 499 3.14 -27.52 -6.00
C LYS A 499 2.23 -28.59 -6.59
N THR A 500 2.26 -29.79 -6.01
CA THR A 500 1.46 -30.92 -6.49
C THR A 500 -0.01 -30.65 -6.22
N PHE A 501 -0.32 -30.06 -5.06
CA PHE A 501 -1.65 -29.56 -4.75
C PHE A 501 -2.09 -28.51 -5.78
N ALA A 502 -1.29 -27.45 -5.99
CA ALA A 502 -1.61 -26.36 -6.93
C ALA A 502 -1.91 -26.85 -8.35
N ALA A 503 -1.06 -27.74 -8.89
CA ALA A 503 -1.26 -28.32 -10.22
C ALA A 503 -2.57 -29.12 -10.31
N LYS A 504 -2.89 -29.93 -9.29
CA LYS A 504 -4.14 -30.69 -9.22
C LYS A 504 -5.36 -29.79 -9.15
N VAL A 505 -5.30 -28.73 -8.34
CA VAL A 505 -6.38 -27.73 -8.23
C VAL A 505 -6.66 -27.07 -9.58
N SER A 506 -5.62 -26.64 -10.29
CA SER A 506 -5.76 -26.01 -11.60
C SER A 506 -6.48 -26.92 -12.59
N ILE A 507 -6.05 -28.18 -12.69
CA ILE A 507 -6.67 -29.18 -13.59
C ILE A 507 -8.13 -29.43 -13.20
N LEU A 508 -8.39 -29.74 -11.93
CA LEU A 508 -9.72 -30.15 -11.46
C LEU A 508 -10.75 -29.02 -11.53
N LEU A 509 -10.31 -27.78 -11.39
CA LEU A 509 -11.21 -26.64 -11.42
C LEU A 509 -11.37 -26.02 -12.80
N THR A 510 -10.49 -26.26 -13.79
CA THR A 510 -10.47 -25.53 -15.09
C THR A 510 -11.86 -25.29 -15.72
N ASN A 511 -12.73 -26.31 -15.74
CA ASN A 511 -14.07 -26.24 -16.36
C ASN A 511 -15.23 -26.20 -15.34
N LYS A 512 -14.95 -25.90 -14.07
CA LYS A 512 -15.94 -25.81 -12.99
C LYS A 512 -16.42 -24.36 -12.81
N ASN A 513 -17.57 -24.19 -12.17
CA ASN A 513 -18.11 -22.89 -11.75
C ASN A 513 -17.04 -22.13 -10.94
N PRO A 514 -16.76 -20.85 -11.28
CA PRO A 514 -15.84 -20.02 -10.51
C PRO A 514 -16.33 -19.72 -9.07
N ILE A 515 -17.59 -20.02 -8.74
CA ILE A 515 -18.17 -19.81 -7.41
C ILE A 515 -18.12 -21.11 -6.60
N GLY A 516 -17.44 -21.04 -5.46
CA GLY A 516 -17.29 -22.06 -4.43
C GLY A 516 -17.89 -21.63 -3.09
N VAL A 517 -17.63 -22.43 -2.06
CA VAL A 517 -17.94 -22.10 -0.65
C VAL A 517 -16.79 -22.47 0.30
N TYR A 518 -16.76 -21.92 1.51
CA TYR A 518 -15.80 -22.32 2.55
C TYR A 518 -16.43 -22.52 3.93
N PHE A 519 -15.80 -23.36 4.74
CA PHE A 519 -16.13 -23.65 6.13
C PHE A 519 -14.97 -23.26 7.05
N GLN A 520 -15.24 -22.38 8.01
CA GLN A 520 -14.26 -21.90 8.98
C GLN A 520 -14.24 -22.70 10.27
N ASN A 521 -13.10 -22.69 10.98
CA ASN A 521 -12.94 -23.38 12.26
C ASN A 521 -13.57 -22.59 13.42
N PRO A 522 -14.66 -23.07 14.05
CA PRO A 522 -15.33 -22.33 15.11
C PRO A 522 -14.54 -22.29 16.44
N SER A 523 -13.54 -23.17 16.62
CA SER A 523 -12.75 -23.28 17.85
C SER A 523 -11.60 -22.27 17.96
N LEU A 524 -11.29 -21.54 16.89
CA LEU A 524 -10.41 -20.37 16.91
C LEU A 524 -11.23 -19.14 17.31
N THR A 525 -11.76 -19.17 18.53
CA THR A 525 -12.77 -18.27 19.14
C THR A 525 -12.35 -16.80 19.32
N THR A 526 -11.26 -16.34 18.74
CA THR A 526 -10.87 -14.91 18.85
C THR A 526 -11.34 -14.04 17.69
N THR A 527 -11.86 -14.62 16.61
CA THR A 527 -12.39 -13.86 15.48
C THR A 527 -13.14 -14.82 14.56
N TYR A 528 -14.32 -14.45 14.04
CA TYR A 528 -14.88 -15.01 12.79
C TYR A 528 -13.93 -14.65 11.62
N SER A 529 -12.71 -15.18 11.64
CA SER A 529 -11.68 -14.95 10.64
C SER A 529 -11.07 -16.28 10.28
N ALA A 530 -11.02 -16.58 8.99
CA ALA A 530 -10.28 -17.73 8.49
C ALA A 530 -8.82 -17.73 8.98
N ASP A 531 -8.23 -18.91 9.18
CA ASP A 531 -6.79 -19.08 9.43
C ASP A 531 -6.01 -18.21 8.44
N PRO A 532 -5.04 -17.40 8.89
CA PRO A 532 -4.21 -16.58 8.00
C PRO A 532 -3.62 -17.38 6.83
N ARG A 533 -3.35 -18.68 6.99
CA ARG A 533 -2.85 -19.58 5.93
C ARG A 533 -3.86 -19.81 4.80
N MET A 534 -5.14 -19.55 5.01
CA MET A 534 -6.15 -19.61 3.95
C MET A 534 -5.86 -18.62 2.83
N CYS A 535 -5.17 -17.50 3.10
CA CYS A 535 -4.81 -16.54 2.05
C CYS A 535 -3.99 -17.17 0.92
N TYR A 536 -3.16 -18.17 1.23
CA TYR A 536 -2.35 -18.88 0.24
C TYR A 536 -3.23 -19.75 -0.69
N ILE A 537 -4.22 -20.44 -0.14
CA ILE A 537 -5.17 -21.25 -0.93
C ILE A 537 -6.08 -20.32 -1.77
N CYS A 538 -6.50 -19.19 -1.20
CA CYS A 538 -7.31 -18.21 -1.92
C CYS A 538 -6.56 -17.65 -3.13
N ASN A 539 -5.29 -17.27 -2.97
CA ASN A 539 -4.47 -16.77 -4.08
C ASN A 539 -4.37 -17.80 -5.22
N LEU A 540 -4.35 -19.10 -4.90
CA LEU A 540 -4.30 -20.18 -5.88
C LEU A 540 -5.59 -20.26 -6.69
N LEU A 541 -6.73 -20.17 -6.00
CA LEU A 541 -8.03 -20.13 -6.65
C LEU A 541 -8.18 -18.89 -7.56
N LYS A 542 -7.62 -17.74 -7.16
CA LYS A 542 -7.61 -16.51 -7.98
C LYS A 542 -6.73 -16.62 -9.24
N ALA A 543 -5.62 -17.35 -9.15
CA ALA A 543 -4.75 -17.57 -10.30
C ALA A 543 -5.32 -18.60 -11.30
N THR A 544 -6.33 -19.38 -10.92
CA THR A 544 -6.87 -20.48 -11.74
C THR A 544 -7.99 -20.00 -12.67
N GLY A 545 -7.73 -19.98 -13.99
CA GLY A 545 -8.74 -19.64 -15.01
C GLY A 545 -9.22 -18.17 -14.91
N PRO A 546 -10.53 -17.88 -15.04
CA PRO A 546 -11.08 -16.51 -14.95
C PRO A 546 -11.12 -15.95 -13.50
N GLY A 547 -10.39 -16.56 -12.57
CA GLY A 547 -10.42 -16.21 -11.14
C GLY A 547 -11.61 -16.81 -10.41
N ARG A 548 -11.38 -17.44 -9.25
CA ARG A 548 -12.40 -18.17 -8.48
C ARG A 548 -12.63 -17.55 -7.10
N TRP A 549 -13.82 -17.75 -6.54
CA TRP A 549 -14.35 -17.12 -5.31
C TRP A 549 -15.04 -18.17 -4.45
N ALA A 550 -14.92 -18.16 -3.13
CA ALA A 550 -15.61 -19.12 -2.26
C ALA A 550 -16.41 -18.42 -1.16
N ASN A 551 -17.73 -18.52 -1.08
CA ASN A 551 -18.52 -17.80 -0.06
C ASN A 551 -18.50 -18.49 1.32
N ASP A 552 -18.60 -17.73 2.41
CA ASP A 552 -18.74 -18.32 3.76
C ASP A 552 -20.10 -19.00 3.92
N LEU A 553 -20.11 -20.27 4.35
CA LEU A 553 -21.32 -20.99 4.72
C LEU A 553 -21.45 -21.23 6.22
N ALA A 554 -20.52 -20.75 7.03
CA ALA A 554 -20.49 -20.95 8.48
C ALA A 554 -20.93 -19.69 9.25
N VAL A 555 -21.95 -18.98 8.74
CA VAL A 555 -22.53 -17.78 9.38
C VAL A 555 -23.61 -18.14 10.40
N PRO A 556 -23.70 -17.49 11.55
CA PRO A 556 -24.66 -17.85 12.59
C PRO A 556 -26.12 -17.65 12.15
N VAL A 557 -26.99 -18.51 12.66
CA VAL A 557 -28.44 -18.49 12.40
C VAL A 557 -29.10 -17.28 13.07
N ASP A 558 -28.65 -16.92 14.28
CA ASP A 558 -29.13 -15.78 15.05
C ASP A 558 -27.99 -14.78 15.23
N LEU A 559 -28.21 -13.55 14.79
CA LEU A 559 -27.23 -12.48 14.90
C LEU A 559 -27.24 -11.80 16.28
N GLU A 560 -28.31 -11.94 17.06
CA GLU A 560 -28.41 -11.31 18.38
C GLU A 560 -27.50 -11.97 19.42
N GLN A 561 -27.08 -13.20 19.17
CA GLN A 561 -26.19 -13.98 20.05
C GLN A 561 -24.74 -13.99 19.57
N LEU A 562 -24.37 -13.04 18.72
CA LEU A 562 -23.00 -12.90 18.25
C LEU A 562 -22.08 -12.53 19.42
N PRO A 563 -20.95 -13.24 19.62
CA PRO A 563 -19.92 -12.83 20.57
C PRO A 563 -19.23 -11.51 20.19
N PHE A 564 -19.47 -11.03 18.96
CA PHE A 564 -18.91 -9.81 18.38
C PHE A 564 -20.04 -9.02 17.70
N PRO A 565 -20.89 -8.29 18.45
CA PRO A 565 -22.03 -7.57 17.91
C PRO A 565 -21.67 -6.56 16.80
N GLU A 566 -20.43 -6.05 16.80
CA GLU A 566 -19.88 -5.16 15.79
C GLU A 566 -19.78 -5.77 14.37
N ARG A 567 -19.92 -7.10 14.24
CA ARG A 567 -19.90 -7.80 12.95
C ARG A 567 -21.29 -8.13 12.42
N LYS A 568 -22.34 -7.80 13.18
CA LYS A 568 -23.73 -8.13 12.86
C LYS A 568 -24.12 -7.68 11.46
N THR A 569 -23.82 -6.44 11.10
CA THR A 569 -24.17 -5.88 9.78
C THR A 569 -23.40 -6.55 8.65
N ALA A 570 -22.14 -6.92 8.85
CA ALA A 570 -21.34 -7.61 7.84
C ALA A 570 -21.88 -9.01 7.57
N ILE A 571 -22.11 -9.78 8.63
CA ILE A 571 -22.66 -11.14 8.56
C ILE A 571 -24.08 -11.12 7.96
N ALA A 572 -24.93 -10.16 8.37
CA ALA A 572 -26.28 -9.98 7.83
C ALA A 572 -26.31 -9.77 6.31
N ASN A 573 -25.25 -9.21 5.76
CA ASN A 573 -25.15 -8.92 4.34
C ASN A 573 -24.58 -10.08 3.52
N SER A 574 -24.05 -11.12 4.16
CA SER A 574 -23.47 -12.26 3.45
C SER A 574 -24.50 -13.01 2.59
N PRO A 575 -24.12 -13.55 1.40
CA PRO A 575 -25.02 -14.23 0.49
C PRO A 575 -25.74 -15.39 1.14
N PHE A 576 -25.02 -16.12 1.99
CA PHE A 576 -25.60 -17.25 2.70
C PHE A 576 -26.53 -16.80 3.83
N TYR A 577 -26.21 -15.73 4.58
CA TYR A 577 -27.15 -15.22 5.58
C TYR A 577 -28.43 -14.67 4.95
N ARG A 578 -28.31 -13.90 3.86
CA ARG A 578 -29.50 -13.42 3.12
C ARG A 578 -30.34 -14.57 2.59
N PHE A 579 -29.69 -15.60 2.05
CA PHE A 579 -30.37 -16.82 1.64
C PHE A 579 -31.09 -17.52 2.79
N LEU A 580 -30.45 -17.66 3.96
CA LEU A 580 -31.06 -18.20 5.17
C LEU A 580 -32.26 -17.38 5.65
N ASP A 581 -32.12 -16.06 5.66
CA ASP A 581 -33.17 -15.12 6.08
C ASP A 581 -34.37 -15.18 5.12
N ASP A 582 -34.13 -15.24 3.81
CA ASP A 582 -35.17 -15.44 2.80
C ASP A 582 -35.89 -16.79 2.97
N GLN A 583 -35.16 -17.87 3.26
CA GLN A 583 -35.75 -19.18 3.56
C GLN A 583 -36.60 -19.15 4.84
N LYS A 584 -36.15 -18.43 5.88
CA LYS A 584 -36.93 -18.28 7.12
C LYS A 584 -38.20 -17.47 6.88
N LYS A 585 -38.11 -16.37 6.13
CA LYS A 585 -39.25 -15.50 5.81
C LYS A 585 -40.29 -16.19 4.92
N SER A 586 -39.84 -17.05 4.02
CA SER A 586 -40.71 -17.84 3.12
C SER A 586 -41.25 -19.13 3.75
N GLY A 587 -40.75 -19.54 4.92
CA GLY A 587 -41.12 -20.80 5.58
C GLY A 587 -40.44 -22.03 4.99
N GLU A 588 -39.48 -21.86 4.07
CA GLU A 588 -38.69 -22.95 3.45
C GLU A 588 -37.55 -23.44 4.35
N TYR A 589 -37.18 -22.68 5.38
CA TYR A 589 -36.10 -23.03 6.29
C TYR A 589 -36.47 -24.25 7.15
N SER A 590 -35.76 -25.36 6.93
CA SER A 590 -35.90 -26.59 7.70
C SER A 590 -34.87 -26.67 8.83
N ASP A 591 -33.61 -26.84 8.45
CA ASP A 591 -32.46 -26.78 9.34
C ASP A 591 -31.25 -26.15 8.66
N TYR A 592 -30.24 -25.82 9.46
CA TYR A 592 -29.07 -25.09 8.99
C TYR A 592 -28.22 -25.89 8.00
N ALA A 593 -28.05 -27.21 8.20
CA ALA A 593 -27.26 -28.05 7.32
C ALA A 593 -27.99 -28.30 5.98
N ALA A 594 -29.31 -28.43 6.02
CA ALA A 594 -30.17 -28.50 4.84
C ALA A 594 -30.11 -27.18 4.05
N ALA A 595 -30.12 -26.03 4.72
CA ALA A 595 -29.96 -24.73 4.07
C ALA A 595 -28.58 -24.57 3.41
N GLN A 596 -27.50 -25.02 4.05
CA GLN A 596 -26.15 -25.03 3.45
C GLN A 596 -26.11 -25.87 2.15
N LEU A 597 -26.72 -27.06 2.17
CA LEU A 597 -26.80 -27.92 0.99
C LEU A 597 -27.68 -27.29 -0.10
N ALA A 598 -28.84 -26.72 0.27
CA ALA A 598 -29.72 -26.03 -0.65
C ALA A 598 -29.06 -24.82 -1.32
N PHE A 599 -28.21 -24.09 -0.60
CA PHE A 599 -27.40 -23.02 -1.17
C PHE A 599 -26.41 -23.56 -2.22
N VAL A 600 -25.68 -24.62 -1.87
CA VAL A 600 -24.73 -25.29 -2.78
C VAL A 600 -25.42 -25.72 -4.07
N ASP A 601 -26.61 -26.31 -4.00
CA ASP A 601 -27.35 -26.74 -5.18
C ASP A 601 -27.91 -25.57 -5.98
N ARG A 602 -28.58 -24.61 -5.32
CA ARG A 602 -29.24 -23.47 -5.97
C ARG A 602 -28.26 -22.60 -6.77
N TYR A 603 -27.07 -22.35 -6.20
CA TYR A 603 -26.04 -21.55 -6.85
C TYR A 603 -25.07 -22.39 -7.68
N GLY A 604 -25.27 -23.72 -7.72
CA GLY A 604 -24.43 -24.62 -8.47
C GLY A 604 -22.97 -24.51 -8.04
N VAL A 605 -22.67 -24.71 -6.78
CA VAL A 605 -21.31 -24.66 -6.26
C VAL A 605 -20.58 -25.96 -6.62
N ASP A 606 -19.38 -25.84 -7.19
CA ASP A 606 -18.59 -27.00 -7.65
C ASP A 606 -17.46 -27.41 -6.71
N TYR A 607 -17.11 -26.57 -5.74
CA TYR A 607 -16.03 -26.85 -4.82
C TYR A 607 -16.23 -26.18 -3.46
N VAL A 608 -15.64 -26.79 -2.44
CA VAL A 608 -15.73 -26.38 -1.04
C VAL A 608 -14.35 -26.36 -0.41
N LEU A 609 -14.01 -25.28 0.27
CA LEU A 609 -12.83 -25.21 1.14
C LEU A 609 -13.22 -25.53 2.57
N VAL A 610 -12.43 -26.34 3.26
CA VAL A 610 -12.62 -26.64 4.68
C VAL A 610 -11.33 -26.33 5.42
N GLU A 611 -11.41 -25.40 6.37
CA GLU A 611 -10.27 -24.99 7.18
C GLU A 611 -9.80 -26.12 8.10
N ASN A 612 -8.51 -26.15 8.41
CA ASN A 612 -7.93 -27.13 9.31
C ASN A 612 -8.63 -27.15 10.68
N GLY A 613 -8.92 -28.35 11.17
CA GLY A 613 -9.68 -28.56 12.41
C GLY A 613 -11.20 -28.41 12.27
N THR A 614 -11.71 -28.13 11.07
CA THR A 614 -13.15 -28.09 10.76
C THR A 614 -13.55 -29.34 9.97
N THR A 615 -14.83 -29.69 10.01
CA THR A 615 -15.41 -30.71 9.14
C THR A 615 -16.56 -30.11 8.34
N ALA A 616 -16.62 -30.43 7.04
CA ALA A 616 -17.79 -30.07 6.23
C ALA A 616 -19.03 -30.85 6.71
N PRO A 617 -20.24 -30.27 6.55
CA PRO A 617 -21.50 -30.96 6.83
C PRO A 617 -21.59 -32.30 6.11
N ARG A 618 -22.22 -33.30 6.74
CA ARG A 618 -22.33 -34.67 6.19
C ARG A 618 -22.94 -34.70 4.78
N GLY A 619 -23.94 -33.87 4.49
CA GLY A 619 -24.54 -33.77 3.16
C GLY A 619 -23.56 -33.32 2.08
N ILE A 620 -22.66 -32.38 2.41
CA ILE A 620 -21.62 -31.88 1.51
C ILE A 620 -20.48 -32.89 1.35
N LEU A 621 -20.11 -33.58 2.43
CA LEU A 621 -19.14 -34.68 2.35
C LEU A 621 -19.66 -35.83 1.47
N ALA A 622 -20.95 -36.14 1.55
CA ALA A 622 -21.57 -37.20 0.76
C ALA A 622 -21.58 -36.90 -0.75
N CYS A 623 -21.62 -35.62 -1.14
CA CYS A 623 -21.55 -35.20 -2.55
C CYS A 623 -20.11 -34.90 -3.04
N THR A 624 -19.09 -35.16 -2.21
CA THR A 624 -17.70 -34.95 -2.62
C THR A 624 -17.24 -36.04 -3.60
N ASP A 625 -16.75 -35.62 -4.76
CA ASP A 625 -16.10 -36.47 -5.76
C ASP A 625 -14.62 -36.67 -5.44
N THR A 626 -13.92 -35.56 -5.22
CA THR A 626 -12.48 -35.56 -4.98
C THR A 626 -12.19 -34.71 -3.75
N LEU A 627 -11.39 -35.26 -2.83
CA LEU A 627 -10.85 -34.55 -1.68
C LEU A 627 -9.35 -34.36 -1.89
N LEU A 628 -8.90 -33.10 -1.87
CA LEU A 628 -7.49 -32.75 -1.78
C LEU A 628 -7.22 -32.13 -0.42
N VAL A 629 -6.09 -32.48 0.19
CA VAL A 629 -5.62 -31.88 1.44
C VAL A 629 -4.29 -31.20 1.17
N GLU A 630 -4.21 -29.93 1.52
CA GLU A 630 -2.96 -29.18 1.36
C GLU A 630 -1.98 -29.55 2.50
N PRO A 631 -0.75 -30.00 2.19
CA PRO A 631 0.15 -30.57 3.19
C PRO A 631 0.54 -29.64 4.35
N TYR A 632 0.66 -28.33 4.10
CA TYR A 632 1.20 -27.38 5.07
C TYR A 632 0.13 -26.73 5.96
N SER A 633 -0.93 -26.22 5.34
CA SER A 633 -2.09 -25.61 5.98
C SER A 633 -3.06 -26.64 6.52
N ARG A 634 -3.08 -27.86 5.95
CA ARG A 634 -4.10 -28.90 6.18
C ARG A 634 -5.51 -28.51 5.76
N THR A 635 -5.65 -27.41 5.01
CA THR A 635 -6.91 -27.02 4.37
C THR A 635 -7.33 -28.10 3.38
N GLN A 636 -8.61 -28.44 3.38
CA GLN A 636 -9.19 -29.40 2.46
C GLN A 636 -9.91 -28.66 1.33
N LEU A 637 -9.72 -29.12 0.09
CA LEU A 637 -10.52 -28.73 -1.06
C LEU A 637 -11.36 -29.93 -1.49
N LEU A 638 -12.67 -29.82 -1.34
CA LEU A 638 -13.66 -30.79 -1.80
C LEU A 638 -14.12 -30.34 -3.19
N ILE A 639 -14.07 -31.23 -4.17
CA ILE A 639 -14.71 -31.05 -5.48
C ILE A 639 -16.02 -31.80 -5.47
N LEU A 640 -17.12 -31.13 -5.80
CA LEU A 640 -18.47 -31.70 -5.67
C LEU A 640 -18.93 -32.39 -6.96
N LYS A 641 -19.73 -33.46 -6.78
CA LYS A 641 -20.52 -34.12 -7.84
C LYS A 641 -21.79 -33.30 -8.07
N ARG A 642 -22.24 -33.20 -9.33
CA ARG A 642 -23.52 -32.55 -9.66
C ARG A 642 -24.55 -33.53 -10.22
N PRO A 643 -25.83 -33.43 -9.80
CA PRO A 643 -26.33 -32.64 -8.66
C PRO A 643 -25.88 -33.23 -7.31
N CYS A 644 -25.76 -32.42 -6.25
CA CYS A 644 -25.42 -32.92 -4.91
C CYS A 644 -26.61 -33.67 -4.28
N VAL A 645 -27.83 -33.28 -4.65
CA VAL A 645 -29.07 -33.99 -4.33
C VAL A 645 -29.40 -34.95 -5.46
N SER A 646 -29.30 -36.25 -5.19
CA SER A 646 -30.01 -37.27 -5.96
C SER A 646 -31.50 -36.88 -5.96
N SER A 647 -32.13 -36.81 -7.12
CA SER A 647 -33.58 -36.60 -7.29
C SER A 647 -34.46 -37.65 -6.60
N SER A 648 -33.89 -38.53 -5.76
CA SER A 648 -34.57 -39.58 -5.00
C SER A 648 -34.90 -39.22 -3.55
N SER A 649 -34.61 -38.00 -3.07
CA SER A 649 -34.91 -37.58 -1.69
C SER A 649 -35.85 -36.39 -1.55
N GLN A 650 -36.51 -35.95 -2.63
CA GLN A 650 -37.74 -35.17 -2.43
C GLN A 650 -38.80 -36.13 -1.85
N PRO A 651 -39.40 -35.84 -0.68
CA PRO A 651 -40.58 -36.58 -0.26
C PRO A 651 -41.62 -36.48 -1.39
N PRO A 652 -42.36 -37.56 -1.68
CA PRO A 652 -43.38 -37.52 -2.72
C PRO A 652 -44.30 -36.33 -2.42
N ILE A 653 -44.43 -35.44 -3.39
CA ILE A 653 -45.42 -34.37 -3.35
C ILE A 653 -46.77 -35.09 -3.36
N THR A 654 -47.35 -35.31 -2.19
CA THR A 654 -48.76 -35.65 -2.07
C THR A 654 -49.54 -34.40 -2.46
N PRO A 655 -50.30 -34.43 -3.56
CA PRO A 655 -51.22 -33.34 -3.85
C PRO A 655 -52.43 -33.49 -2.92
N ARG A 656 -52.50 -32.65 -1.88
CA ARG A 656 -53.71 -31.93 -1.45
C ARG A 656 -53.40 -31.03 -0.26
#